data_AF-A0AAX7TVI3-F1
#
_entry.id   AF-A0AAX7TVI3-F1
#
_cell.length_a   1.000
_cell.length_b   1.000
_cell.length_c   1.000
_cell.angle_alpha   90.00
_cell.angle_beta   90.00
_cell.angle_gamma   90.00
#
_symmetry.space_group_name_H-M   'P 1'
#
loop_
_entity.id
_entity.type
_entity.pdbx_description
1 polymer ?
#
loop_
_entity_poly.entity_id
_entity_poly.type
_entity_poly.pdbx_seq_one_letter_code
_entity_poly.pdbx_strand_id
1 'polypeptide(L)'
;AAMSTLLRCICSSSVILSQRGVHLKFPGRRHFRTFPVLWDQKASRGVLYKDLVVGVPKETLQNERRVALSPAGVQALVKQGFRVQVESGAGDESKFSDQQYRDAGATITDVKGALGSDLVLKVRAPSLSEVDLLKPKSTLVSFIYPAQNQELMNKLSQRQSTVLAMDQVPRVTIAQGYDALSSMANIAGYKAVVLAANHFGRFFTGQITAAGKVPPAKVLVIGGGVAGLAAAGAAKSMGAIVRGFDTRPAALEQFKSFGAEPLEVDLKESGEGVGGYAKEMSKEFIEAEMALFAKQCKEVDIIVSTALIPGGFLITQRMLDMFKRPTDPPEYNYLYLLPGATFVGGYGASVAAGYSIEQMMYLGSGLCCVGALAGLSAQSSSRLGNALGMMGVAGGLAATLGALKPSPELLSQMSLAMAGGGTLGLTIAKRIEISDLPQLVAAFHSLVGLAAVLTCIAEYMIEYPHLDTHPAAGVLKTVAYLGTYIGGVTFSGSLVAYGKLQGLLSSAPLLLPGRHMLNASLMAASVGGMVPFMLSSSYGTGMGCLLGVSGLSTVMGVTLTAAIGGADMPVVITVLNSYSGWALCAEGFLLDNNLMTIVGALIGSSGAILSYIMCVAMNRSLPNVILGGYGTTSTLGGKPMEIVGTHTEVNVDQTIDIIKEANNIIITPGWGLCAAKAQYPIADMVKMLKEQGKTVRLMKCV
;
A
#
# COMPACT_ATOMS: atom_id res chain seq x y z
N ALA A 1 55.16 -5.81 -19.55
CA ALA A 1 55.59 -4.73 -18.65
C ALA A 1 54.79 -4.88 -17.36
N ALA A 2 55.41 -5.31 -16.25
CA ALA A 2 56.14 -4.45 -15.30
C ALA A 2 55.16 -3.65 -14.42
N MET A 3 54.63 -4.24 -13.34
CA MET A 3 55.21 -4.35 -11.99
C MET A 3 55.29 -3.03 -11.19
N SER A 4 54.37 -2.90 -10.23
CA SER A 4 54.64 -2.54 -8.83
C SER A 4 55.77 -1.53 -8.52
N THR A 5 55.46 -0.23 -8.48
CA THR A 5 56.16 0.71 -7.56
C THR A 5 55.29 1.94 -7.24
N LEU A 6 54.68 1.99 -6.04
CA LEU A 6 54.29 3.23 -5.36
C LEU A 6 53.79 2.94 -3.93
N LEU A 7 54.73 2.56 -3.06
CA LEU A 7 54.51 2.36 -1.63
C LEU A 7 55.79 2.81 -0.91
N ARG A 8 55.65 3.62 0.16
CA ARG A 8 56.72 4.28 0.96
C ARG A 8 57.30 5.60 0.40
N CYS A 9 56.59 6.69 0.69
CA CYS A 9 57.06 7.99 1.20
C CYS A 9 55.78 8.83 1.43
N ILE A 10 55.59 9.63 2.48
CA ILE A 10 56.52 10.28 3.41
C ILE A 10 56.17 9.91 4.87
N CYS A 11 57.14 9.97 5.78
CA CYS A 11 56.92 10.00 7.23
C CYS A 11 57.91 11.00 7.86
N SER A 12 57.69 11.37 9.13
CA SER A 12 58.49 12.29 9.95
C SER A 12 58.42 13.79 9.60
N SER A 13 57.69 14.54 10.43
CA SER A 13 58.04 15.91 10.84
C SER A 13 57.33 16.21 12.17
N SER A 14 58.03 15.92 13.27
CA SER A 14 57.51 16.09 14.63
C SER A 14 57.60 17.56 15.06
N VAL A 15 56.48 18.19 15.41
CA VAL A 15 56.47 19.51 16.06
C VAL A 15 55.96 19.38 17.48
N ILE A 16 56.86 19.55 18.45
CA ILE A 16 56.55 19.60 19.87
C ILE A 16 56.06 21.01 20.19
N LEU A 17 54.85 21.17 20.73
CA LEU A 17 54.38 22.44 21.28
C LEU A 17 53.82 22.29 22.70
N SER A 18 54.62 22.85 23.61
CA SER A 18 54.46 23.01 25.06
C SER A 18 53.04 23.04 25.61
N GLN A 19 52.84 22.36 26.75
CA GLN A 19 51.81 22.76 27.71
C GLN A 19 52.03 24.23 28.15
N ARG A 20 50.96 25.01 28.22
CA ARG A 20 50.78 26.13 29.16
C ARG A 20 49.29 26.45 29.24
N GLY A 21 48.72 26.41 30.44
CA GLY A 21 47.28 26.58 30.65
C GLY A 21 46.87 28.04 30.84
N VAL A 22 45.70 28.41 30.31
CA VAL A 22 44.96 29.61 30.71
C VAL A 22 43.52 29.19 31.03
N HIS A 23 43.12 29.29 32.29
CA HIS A 23 41.76 28.96 32.73
C HIS A 23 40.86 30.22 32.69
N LEU A 24 40.09 30.37 31.62
CA LEU A 24 38.96 31.32 31.57
C LEU A 24 37.66 30.60 31.96
N LYS A 25 37.19 30.84 33.19
CA LYS A 25 35.87 30.37 33.67
C LYS A 25 34.78 31.36 33.25
N PHE A 26 33.98 31.01 32.26
CA PHE A 26 32.68 31.66 32.02
C PHE A 26 31.57 30.89 32.75
N PRO A 27 30.87 31.49 33.74
CA PRO A 27 29.72 30.85 34.37
C PRO A 27 28.53 30.81 33.40
N GLY A 28 27.81 29.68 33.36
CA GLY A 28 26.51 29.57 32.67
C GLY A 28 26.40 28.52 31.56
N ARG A 29 27.49 28.04 30.95
CA ARG A 29 27.42 26.97 29.93
C ARG A 29 27.66 25.58 30.54
N ARG A 30 26.67 24.67 30.41
CA ARG A 30 26.85 23.23 30.64
C ARG A 30 27.84 22.68 29.61
N HIS A 31 29.07 22.41 30.03
CA HIS A 31 30.10 21.84 29.16
C HIS A 31 29.94 20.32 29.07
N PHE A 32 29.23 19.83 28.05
CA PHE A 32 29.35 18.44 27.63
C PHE A 32 30.77 18.18 27.11
N ARG A 33 31.61 17.55 27.92
CA ARG A 33 32.84 16.92 27.45
C ARG A 33 32.49 15.58 26.81
N THR A 34 32.11 15.61 25.54
CA THR A 34 32.32 14.44 24.68
C THR A 34 33.82 14.19 24.60
N PHE A 35 34.27 13.00 24.97
CA PHE A 35 35.67 12.59 24.78
C PHE A 35 35.84 12.12 23.33
N PRO A 36 36.62 12.79 22.47
CA PRO A 36 36.84 12.39 21.09
C PRO A 36 37.92 11.29 21.02
N VAL A 37 37.71 10.19 21.76
CA VAL A 37 38.68 9.09 21.91
C VAL A 37 37.95 7.74 21.80
N LEU A 38 37.46 7.45 20.59
CA LEU A 38 36.87 6.15 20.24
C LEU A 38 37.42 5.55 18.93
N TRP A 39 38.41 6.19 18.29
CA TRP A 39 38.96 5.73 16.99
C TRP A 39 40.48 5.58 16.89
N ASP A 40 41.25 5.90 17.93
CA ASP A 40 42.65 5.46 18.03
C ASP A 40 43.01 5.01 19.45
N GLN A 41 43.05 3.69 19.62
CA GLN A 41 44.17 2.94 20.17
C GLN A 41 43.85 1.44 20.05
N LYS A 42 44.89 0.58 20.09
CA LYS A 42 44.75 -0.88 19.97
C LYS A 42 43.62 -1.41 20.86
N ALA A 43 42.53 -1.89 20.25
CA ALA A 43 41.42 -2.47 21.00
C ALA A 43 41.93 -3.61 21.88
N SER A 44 41.82 -3.44 23.20
CA SER A 44 42.14 -4.50 24.16
C SER A 44 41.26 -5.71 23.85
N ARG A 45 41.85 -6.91 23.73
CA ARG A 45 41.08 -8.15 23.60
C ARG A 45 40.08 -8.21 24.75
N GLY A 46 38.79 -8.21 24.42
CA GLY A 46 37.71 -8.29 25.41
C GLY A 46 37.83 -9.56 26.25
N VAL A 47 37.40 -9.48 27.50
CA VAL A 47 37.27 -10.66 28.37
C VAL A 47 36.22 -11.59 27.76
N LEU A 48 36.51 -12.90 27.70
CA LEU A 48 35.60 -13.87 27.12
C LEU A 48 34.36 -14.04 28.02
N TYR A 49 33.18 -14.21 27.44
CA TYR A 49 31.92 -14.29 28.20
C TYR A 49 31.94 -15.36 29.30
N LYS A 50 32.58 -16.51 29.04
CA LYS A 50 32.74 -17.61 30.01
C LYS A 50 33.48 -17.19 31.29
N ASP A 51 34.39 -16.22 31.20
CA ASP A 51 35.24 -15.80 32.30
C ASP A 51 34.51 -14.77 33.19
N LEU A 52 33.52 -14.06 32.63
CA LEU A 52 32.67 -13.09 33.32
C LEU A 52 31.50 -13.76 34.07
N VAL A 53 31.15 -13.19 35.23
CA VAL A 53 29.94 -13.54 35.99
C VAL A 53 28.93 -12.39 35.96
N VAL A 54 27.67 -12.71 35.67
CA VAL A 54 26.52 -11.80 35.76
C VAL A 54 25.72 -12.12 37.03
N GLY A 55 25.64 -11.17 37.96
CA GLY A 55 24.91 -11.27 39.21
C GLY A 55 23.54 -10.61 39.18
N VAL A 56 22.53 -11.28 39.73
CA VAL A 56 21.14 -10.81 39.86
C VAL A 56 20.77 -10.83 41.36
N PRO A 57 21.04 -9.75 42.11
CA PRO A 57 20.64 -9.62 43.51
C PRO A 57 19.14 -9.36 43.65
N LYS A 58 18.62 -9.57 44.85
CA LYS A 58 17.25 -9.18 45.24
C LYS A 58 17.12 -7.66 45.30
N GLU A 59 15.90 -7.15 45.15
CA GLU A 59 15.63 -5.74 45.40
C GLU A 59 15.31 -5.49 46.87
N THR A 60 15.98 -4.49 47.45
CA THR A 60 15.96 -4.14 48.88
C THR A 60 14.92 -3.07 49.21
N LEU A 61 14.38 -2.38 48.20
CA LEU A 61 13.39 -1.32 48.38
C LEU A 61 12.03 -1.90 48.80
N GLN A 62 11.43 -1.30 49.83
CA GLN A 62 10.12 -1.70 50.33
C GLN A 62 9.07 -1.76 49.20
N ASN A 63 8.37 -2.90 49.11
CA ASN A 63 7.35 -3.19 48.10
C ASN A 63 7.83 -3.20 46.62
N GLU A 64 9.12 -3.18 46.34
CA GLU A 64 9.61 -3.58 45.01
C GLU A 64 9.44 -5.09 44.85
N ARG A 65 8.86 -5.51 43.71
CA ARG A 65 8.50 -6.91 43.44
C ARG A 65 9.15 -7.47 42.18
N ARG A 66 9.76 -6.61 41.38
CA ARG A 66 10.39 -6.96 40.10
C ARG A 66 11.82 -7.46 40.33
N VAL A 67 12.22 -8.46 39.56
CA VAL A 67 13.59 -8.95 39.45
C VAL A 67 14.22 -8.48 38.13
N ALA A 68 15.54 -8.27 38.11
CA ALA A 68 16.22 -7.69 36.95
C ALA A 68 16.35 -8.63 35.73
N LEU A 69 16.22 -9.95 35.96
CA LEU A 69 16.35 -10.97 34.93
C LEU A 69 15.41 -12.13 35.22
N SER A 70 14.63 -12.57 34.23
CA SER A 70 13.78 -13.76 34.32
C SER A 70 14.55 -15.03 33.91
N PRO A 71 14.05 -16.24 34.19
CA PRO A 71 14.66 -17.49 33.72
C PRO A 71 14.91 -17.54 32.19
N ALA A 72 14.04 -16.95 31.37
CA ALA A 72 14.27 -16.83 29.92
C ALA A 72 15.45 -15.90 29.58
N GLY A 73 15.62 -14.82 30.35
CA GLY A 73 16.79 -13.93 30.23
C GLY A 73 18.09 -14.60 30.66
N VAL A 74 18.05 -15.49 31.67
CA VAL A 74 19.18 -16.35 32.05
C VAL A 74 19.56 -17.25 30.88
N GLN A 75 18.60 -17.98 30.29
CA GLN A 75 18.86 -18.87 29.14
C GLN A 75 19.52 -18.13 27.97
N ALA A 76 19.11 -16.89 27.69
CA ALA A 76 19.72 -16.06 26.64
C ALA A 76 21.19 -15.72 26.94
N LEU A 77 21.52 -15.28 28.16
CA LEU A 77 22.89 -14.94 28.56
C LEU A 77 23.79 -16.19 28.65
N VAL A 78 23.26 -17.31 29.14
CA VAL A 78 23.96 -18.62 29.16
C VAL A 78 24.23 -19.11 27.73
N LYS A 79 23.27 -18.98 26.80
CA LYS A 79 23.45 -19.29 25.38
C LYS A 79 24.49 -18.38 24.70
N GLN A 80 24.62 -17.13 25.13
CA GLN A 80 25.69 -16.22 24.69
C GLN A 80 27.05 -16.57 25.32
N GLY A 81 27.07 -17.34 26.41
CA GLY A 81 28.27 -17.88 27.05
C GLY A 81 28.63 -17.27 28.39
N PHE A 82 27.79 -16.43 29.00
CA PHE A 82 28.00 -15.90 30.34
C PHE A 82 27.70 -16.92 31.45
N ARG A 83 28.39 -16.82 32.59
CA ARG A 83 27.97 -17.47 33.83
C ARG A 83 27.00 -16.56 34.58
N VAL A 84 25.84 -17.06 34.99
CA VAL A 84 24.83 -16.27 35.72
C VAL A 84 24.70 -16.76 37.15
N GLN A 85 24.68 -15.81 38.10
CA GLN A 85 24.41 -16.03 39.51
C GLN A 85 23.17 -15.25 39.93
N VAL A 86 22.27 -15.87 40.70
CA VAL A 86 21.03 -15.26 41.19
C VAL A 86 21.00 -15.39 42.72
N GLU A 87 20.65 -14.32 43.43
CA GLU A 87 20.46 -14.37 44.87
C GLU A 87 19.23 -15.23 45.23
N SER A 88 19.35 -16.10 46.23
CA SER A 88 18.25 -16.97 46.66
C SER A 88 17.00 -16.16 47.04
N GLY A 89 15.87 -16.50 46.41
CA GLY A 89 14.60 -15.80 46.58
C GLY A 89 14.53 -14.41 45.93
N ALA A 90 15.44 -14.04 45.03
CA ALA A 90 15.36 -12.77 44.29
C ALA A 90 14.12 -12.68 43.38
N GLY A 91 13.60 -13.83 42.92
CA GLY A 91 12.44 -13.91 42.03
C GLY A 91 11.08 -14.14 42.71
N ASP A 92 11.02 -14.39 44.02
CA ASP A 92 9.80 -14.88 44.69
C ASP A 92 8.59 -13.94 44.52
N GLU A 93 8.81 -12.63 44.61
CA GLU A 93 7.76 -11.62 44.43
C GLU A 93 7.38 -11.41 42.96
N SER A 94 8.28 -11.71 42.03
CA SER A 94 7.99 -11.85 40.59
C SER A 94 7.41 -13.23 40.22
N LYS A 95 7.26 -14.14 41.18
CA LYS A 95 6.81 -15.53 41.01
C LYS A 95 7.72 -16.38 40.10
N PHE A 96 9.03 -16.13 40.16
CA PHE A 96 10.07 -17.02 39.65
C PHE A 96 10.82 -17.65 40.82
N SER A 97 10.72 -18.97 40.96
CA SER A 97 11.41 -19.73 42.02
C SER A 97 12.89 -19.97 41.70
N ASP A 98 13.70 -20.15 42.74
CA ASP A 98 15.11 -20.56 42.65
C ASP A 98 15.32 -21.79 41.75
N GLN A 99 14.37 -22.73 41.69
CA GLN A 99 14.48 -23.90 40.83
C GLN A 99 14.43 -23.52 39.34
N GLN A 100 13.50 -22.64 38.94
CA GLN A 100 13.40 -22.20 37.54
C GLN A 100 14.67 -21.46 37.06
N TYR A 101 15.41 -20.81 37.98
CA TYR A 101 16.72 -20.24 37.66
C TYR A 101 17.81 -21.32 37.50
N ARG A 102 17.80 -22.39 38.30
CA ARG A 102 18.69 -23.55 38.11
C ARG A 102 18.41 -24.26 36.79
N ASP A 103 17.12 -24.48 36.47
CA ASP A 103 16.67 -25.09 35.21
C ASP A 103 17.05 -24.24 33.97
N ALA A 104 17.17 -22.92 34.15
CA ALA A 104 17.68 -21.98 33.15
C ALA A 104 19.21 -21.92 33.03
N GLY A 105 19.96 -22.60 33.90
CA GLY A 105 21.42 -22.64 33.90
C GLY A 105 22.12 -21.62 34.82
N ALA A 106 21.40 -20.93 35.71
CA ALA A 106 22.03 -20.07 36.72
C ALA A 106 22.42 -20.84 37.99
N THR A 107 23.42 -20.31 38.71
CA THR A 107 23.79 -20.76 40.06
C THR A 107 23.10 -19.88 41.10
N ILE A 108 22.45 -20.48 42.10
CA ILE A 108 21.90 -19.75 43.24
C ILE A 108 23.00 -19.42 44.25
N THR A 109 23.04 -18.19 44.75
CA THR A 109 24.06 -17.66 45.67
C THR A 109 23.44 -16.77 46.77
N ASP A 110 24.27 -16.29 47.69
CA ASP A 110 23.91 -15.25 48.66
C ASP A 110 24.01 -13.82 48.06
N VAL A 111 23.55 -12.83 48.84
CA VAL A 111 23.61 -11.39 48.53
C VAL A 111 25.03 -10.97 48.09
N LYS A 112 26.05 -11.51 48.76
CA LYS A 112 27.45 -11.13 48.56
C LYS A 112 28.02 -11.68 47.24
N GLY A 113 27.67 -12.91 46.85
CA GLY A 113 28.02 -13.45 45.53
C GLY A 113 27.33 -12.70 44.38
N ALA A 114 26.04 -12.39 44.55
CA ALA A 114 25.29 -11.65 43.54
C ALA A 114 25.83 -10.22 43.32
N LEU A 115 26.10 -9.45 44.38
CA LEU A 115 26.70 -8.11 44.28
C LEU A 115 28.22 -8.13 43.99
N GLY A 116 28.91 -9.23 44.30
CA GLY A 116 30.33 -9.44 44.04
C GLY A 116 30.68 -9.87 42.60
N SER A 117 29.69 -9.94 41.71
CA SER A 117 29.85 -10.35 40.30
C SER A 117 30.52 -9.29 39.42
N ASP A 118 30.96 -9.68 38.21
CA ASP A 118 31.64 -8.77 37.26
C ASP A 118 30.66 -7.80 36.59
N LEU A 119 29.50 -8.32 36.19
CA LEU A 119 28.29 -7.55 35.89
C LEU A 119 27.28 -7.73 37.02
N VAL A 120 26.57 -6.67 37.38
CA VAL A 120 25.46 -6.69 38.33
C VAL A 120 24.24 -6.06 37.66
N LEU A 121 23.14 -6.83 37.55
CA LEU A 121 21.89 -6.39 36.96
C LEU A 121 20.89 -6.10 38.09
N LYS A 122 20.44 -4.86 38.21
CA LYS A 122 19.35 -4.46 39.13
C LYS A 122 18.23 -3.78 38.36
N VAL A 123 17.02 -3.81 38.93
CA VAL A 123 15.90 -3.00 38.43
C VAL A 123 16.12 -1.54 38.84
N ARG A 124 16.52 -1.31 40.09
CA ARG A 124 16.68 0.03 40.68
C ARG A 124 18.13 0.39 40.97
N ALA A 125 18.32 1.66 41.29
CA ALA A 125 19.55 2.17 41.87
C ALA A 125 19.86 1.42 43.17
N PRO A 126 21.09 0.89 43.36
CA PRO A 126 21.47 0.25 44.62
C PRO A 126 21.47 1.27 45.77
N SER A 127 21.11 0.81 46.97
CA SER A 127 21.31 1.59 48.19
C SER A 127 22.80 1.87 48.43
N LEU A 128 23.12 2.91 49.20
CA LEU A 128 24.50 3.27 49.52
C LEU A 128 25.25 2.12 50.23
N SER A 129 24.55 1.22 50.92
CA SER A 129 25.11 0.01 51.54
C SER A 129 25.36 -1.13 50.53
N GLU A 130 24.48 -1.34 49.54
CA GLU A 130 24.72 -2.31 48.46
C GLU A 130 25.94 -1.95 47.61
N VAL A 131 26.19 -0.64 47.39
CA VAL A 131 27.39 -0.16 46.72
C VAL A 131 28.68 -0.60 47.43
N ASP A 132 28.64 -0.84 48.75
CA ASP A 132 29.82 -1.31 49.48
C ASP A 132 30.14 -2.80 49.28
N LEU A 133 29.18 -3.57 48.77
CA LEU A 133 29.35 -4.99 48.41
C LEU A 133 29.78 -5.19 46.96
N LEU A 134 29.69 -4.15 46.12
CA LEU A 134 30.15 -4.20 44.73
C LEU A 134 31.66 -4.43 44.64
N LYS A 135 32.04 -5.42 43.82
CA LYS A 135 33.42 -5.69 43.41
C LYS A 135 34.03 -4.44 42.74
N PRO A 136 35.26 -4.01 43.10
CA PRO A 136 35.90 -2.88 42.42
C PRO A 136 36.02 -3.12 40.92
N LYS A 137 35.68 -2.11 40.12
CA LYS A 137 35.64 -2.18 38.63
C LYS A 137 34.57 -3.13 38.05
N SER A 138 33.55 -3.51 38.83
CA SER A 138 32.34 -4.14 38.29
C SER A 138 31.57 -3.22 37.33
N THR A 139 30.67 -3.80 36.53
CA THR A 139 29.71 -3.07 35.70
C THR A 139 28.30 -3.22 36.26
N LEU A 140 27.69 -2.11 36.65
CA LEU A 140 26.30 -2.03 37.13
C LEU A 140 25.37 -1.64 35.98
N VAL A 141 24.26 -2.37 35.81
CA VAL A 141 23.16 -2.01 34.90
C VAL A 141 21.88 -1.89 35.72
N SER A 142 21.29 -0.68 35.78
CA SER A 142 19.97 -0.45 36.40
C SER A 142 19.41 0.94 36.07
N PHE A 143 18.22 1.28 36.58
CA PHE A 143 17.76 2.67 36.63
C PHE A 143 18.54 3.46 37.70
N ILE A 144 19.16 4.58 37.30
CA ILE A 144 20.06 5.38 38.16
C ILE A 144 19.52 6.80 38.40
N TYR A 145 18.88 7.44 37.42
CA TYR A 145 18.45 8.85 37.49
C TYR A 145 19.59 9.77 37.96
N PRO A 146 20.71 9.86 37.20
CA PRO A 146 21.96 10.45 37.67
C PRO A 146 21.90 11.96 37.92
N ALA A 147 20.95 12.67 37.30
CA ALA A 147 20.71 14.10 37.55
C ALA A 147 20.04 14.36 38.91
N GLN A 148 19.46 13.32 39.53
CA GLN A 148 18.79 13.36 40.83
C GLN A 148 19.65 12.75 41.94
N ASN A 149 20.45 11.71 41.64
CA ASN A 149 21.16 10.89 42.62
C ASN A 149 22.69 11.15 42.68
N GLN A 150 23.09 12.42 42.87
CA GLN A 150 24.50 12.83 42.84
C GLN A 150 25.38 12.12 43.89
N GLU A 151 24.87 11.86 45.10
CA GLU A 151 25.62 11.17 46.16
C GLU A 151 25.94 9.71 45.78
N LEU A 152 24.96 8.99 45.21
CA LEU A 152 25.13 7.64 44.72
C LEU A 152 26.19 7.57 43.60
N MET A 153 26.16 8.52 42.67
CA MET A 153 27.16 8.64 41.60
C MET A 153 28.56 8.86 42.16
N ASN A 154 28.70 9.67 43.23
CA ASN A 154 29.98 9.87 43.90
C ASN A 154 30.49 8.56 44.55
N LYS A 155 29.63 7.78 45.21
CA LYS A 155 30.02 6.53 45.86
C LYS A 155 30.35 5.40 44.86
N LEU A 156 29.59 5.29 43.75
CA LEU A 156 29.90 4.39 42.65
C LEU A 156 31.25 4.75 41.99
N SER A 157 31.56 6.05 41.86
CA SER A 157 32.86 6.53 41.37
C SER A 157 34.02 6.13 42.28
N GLN A 158 33.85 6.20 43.62
CA GLN A 158 34.85 5.72 44.58
C GLN A 158 35.14 4.22 44.46
N ARG A 159 34.15 3.40 44.07
CA ARG A 159 34.32 1.96 43.78
C ARG A 159 34.90 1.65 42.40
N GLN A 160 35.18 2.67 41.59
CA GLN A 160 35.66 2.55 40.20
C GLN A 160 34.74 1.72 39.29
N SER A 161 33.46 1.58 39.64
CA SER A 161 32.50 0.79 38.86
C SER A 161 32.08 1.51 37.59
N THR A 162 31.89 0.74 36.51
CA THR A 162 31.22 1.21 35.29
C THR A 162 29.72 1.17 35.51
N VAL A 163 28.98 2.20 35.07
CA VAL A 163 27.53 2.30 35.33
C VAL A 163 26.78 2.57 34.03
N LEU A 164 25.81 1.71 33.72
CA LEU A 164 24.93 1.79 32.55
C LEU A 164 23.51 2.10 33.03
N ALA A 165 23.10 3.36 32.89
CA ALA A 165 21.83 3.87 33.39
C ALA A 165 20.69 3.65 32.38
N MET A 166 19.75 2.75 32.71
CA MET A 166 18.64 2.38 31.82
C MET A 166 17.62 3.51 31.58
N ASP A 167 17.59 4.54 32.42
CA ASP A 167 16.81 5.77 32.22
C ASP A 167 17.46 6.76 31.25
N GLN A 168 18.75 6.58 30.92
CA GLN A 168 19.51 7.43 30.01
C GLN A 168 19.69 6.81 28.61
N VAL A 169 18.97 5.72 28.30
CA VAL A 169 18.90 5.17 26.94
C VAL A 169 18.27 6.23 26.01
N PRO A 170 19.00 6.74 25.01
CA PRO A 170 18.45 7.75 24.11
C PRO A 170 17.33 7.13 23.25
N ARG A 171 16.18 7.78 23.16
CA ARG A 171 15.03 7.29 22.37
C ARG A 171 15.20 7.51 20.87
N VAL A 172 16.21 6.85 20.31
CA VAL A 172 16.50 6.75 18.88
C VAL A 172 16.10 5.38 18.34
N THR A 173 15.83 5.26 17.04
CA THR A 173 15.30 4.03 16.42
C THR A 173 16.10 2.78 16.76
N ILE A 174 17.44 2.87 16.73
CA ILE A 174 18.34 1.74 17.02
C ILE A 174 18.37 1.29 18.50
N ALA A 175 17.70 2.03 19.40
CA ALA A 175 17.68 1.76 20.83
C ALA A 175 16.30 1.34 21.39
N GLN A 176 15.25 1.37 20.57
CA GLN A 176 13.88 1.08 21.01
C GLN A 176 13.72 -0.33 21.59
N GLY A 177 14.45 -1.32 21.06
CA GLY A 177 14.41 -2.72 21.52
C GLY A 177 14.94 -2.95 22.95
N TYR A 178 15.53 -1.93 23.58
CA TYR A 178 16.02 -1.97 24.96
C TYR A 178 15.67 -0.70 25.76
N ASP A 179 14.65 0.08 25.34
CA ASP A 179 14.11 1.19 26.14
C ASP A 179 13.20 0.66 27.27
N ALA A 180 13.81 0.48 28.45
CA ALA A 180 13.13 0.04 29.65
C ALA A 180 12.04 1.02 30.14
N LEU A 181 12.11 2.32 29.82
CA LEU A 181 11.06 3.28 30.17
C LEU A 181 9.79 3.02 29.34
N SER A 182 9.95 2.71 28.06
CA SER A 182 8.82 2.36 27.17
C SER A 182 8.17 1.04 27.58
N SER A 183 8.94 0.01 27.98
CA SER A 183 8.38 -1.23 28.54
C SER A 183 7.57 -0.98 29.82
N MET A 184 8.08 -0.16 30.74
CA MET A 184 7.37 0.16 31.98
C MET A 184 6.12 1.02 31.74
N ALA A 185 6.15 1.92 30.75
CA ALA A 185 5.00 2.73 30.36
C ALA A 185 3.82 1.87 29.89
N ASN A 186 4.07 0.86 29.04
CA ASN A 186 3.03 -0.06 28.57
C ASN A 186 2.35 -0.80 29.73
N ILE A 187 3.15 -1.39 30.63
CA ILE A 187 2.68 -2.12 31.81
C ILE A 187 1.89 -1.20 32.75
N ALA A 188 2.37 0.02 33.00
CA ALA A 188 1.67 1.02 33.80
C ALA A 188 0.30 1.39 33.18
N GLY A 189 0.25 1.53 31.85
CA GLY A 189 -0.97 1.80 31.09
C GLY A 189 -2.06 0.74 31.28
N TYR A 190 -1.72 -0.53 31.03
CA TYR A 190 -2.63 -1.65 31.28
C TYR A 190 -3.04 -1.72 32.77
N LYS A 191 -2.06 -1.60 33.68
CA LYS A 191 -2.31 -1.74 35.13
C LYS A 191 -3.17 -0.61 35.69
N ALA A 192 -3.09 0.61 35.16
CA ALA A 192 -3.93 1.73 35.55
C ALA A 192 -5.41 1.41 35.37
N VAL A 193 -5.80 0.78 34.24
CA VAL A 193 -7.20 0.43 33.99
C VAL A 193 -7.67 -0.75 34.85
N VAL A 194 -6.81 -1.75 35.08
CA VAL A 194 -7.12 -2.86 35.99
C VAL A 194 -7.31 -2.36 37.43
N LEU A 195 -6.51 -1.38 37.87
CA LEU A 195 -6.72 -0.72 39.17
C LEU A 195 -8.01 0.09 39.18
N ALA A 196 -8.30 0.87 38.13
CA ALA A 196 -9.53 1.64 38.03
C ALA A 196 -10.77 0.74 38.09
N ALA A 197 -10.77 -0.41 37.38
CA ALA A 197 -11.84 -1.40 37.46
C ALA A 197 -12.00 -2.04 38.85
N ASN A 198 -10.91 -2.21 39.60
CA ASN A 198 -10.95 -2.73 40.97
C ASN A 198 -11.45 -1.72 42.01
N HIS A 199 -11.26 -0.41 41.77
CA HIS A 199 -11.71 0.65 42.67
C HIS A 199 -13.07 1.26 42.30
N PHE A 200 -13.54 1.06 41.06
CA PHE A 200 -14.80 1.63 40.58
C PHE A 200 -15.99 0.68 40.84
N GLY A 201 -16.88 1.08 41.75
CA GLY A 201 -18.02 0.27 42.21
C GLY A 201 -19.19 0.09 41.22
N ARG A 202 -18.95 0.14 39.91
CA ARG A 202 -19.95 -0.08 38.84
C ARG A 202 -19.31 -0.86 37.68
N PHE A 203 -20.12 -1.55 36.88
CA PHE A 203 -19.61 -2.29 35.72
C PHE A 203 -19.01 -1.36 34.66
N PHE A 204 -17.92 -1.79 34.02
CA PHE A 204 -17.41 -1.13 32.81
C PHE A 204 -18.34 -1.41 31.62
N THR A 205 -18.68 -2.68 31.39
CA THR A 205 -19.65 -3.11 30.38
C THR A 205 -21.06 -2.69 30.75
N GLY A 206 -21.73 -1.94 29.87
CA GLY A 206 -23.16 -1.66 29.96
C GLY A 206 -23.98 -2.90 29.61
N GLN A 207 -25.06 -3.15 30.35
CA GLN A 207 -25.88 -4.36 30.22
C GLN A 207 -27.37 -4.02 30.26
N ILE A 208 -28.18 -4.78 29.52
CA ILE A 208 -29.64 -4.78 29.63
C ILE A 208 -30.03 -6.14 30.21
N THR A 209 -30.75 -6.12 31.33
CA THR A 209 -31.16 -7.30 32.08
C THR A 209 -32.65 -7.21 32.42
N ALA A 210 -33.26 -8.29 32.91
CA ALA A 210 -34.62 -8.26 33.44
C ALA A 210 -34.77 -7.30 34.64
N ALA A 211 -33.69 -7.00 35.35
CA ALA A 211 -33.65 -6.01 36.45
C ALA A 211 -33.39 -4.56 35.97
N GLY A 212 -33.38 -4.32 34.66
CA GLY A 212 -33.17 -3.00 34.06
C GLY A 212 -31.85 -2.85 33.31
N LYS A 213 -31.56 -1.60 32.91
CA LYS A 213 -30.43 -1.21 32.07
C LYS A 213 -29.35 -0.49 32.89
N VAL A 214 -28.16 -1.06 32.95
CA VAL A 214 -26.97 -0.42 33.52
C VAL A 214 -26.16 0.20 32.37
N PRO A 215 -25.88 1.52 32.38
CA PRO A 215 -25.03 2.15 31.36
C PRO A 215 -23.56 1.71 31.51
N PRO A 216 -22.78 1.69 30.42
CA PRO A 216 -21.33 1.44 30.49
C PRO A 216 -20.62 2.59 31.20
N ALA A 217 -19.46 2.29 31.80
CA ALA A 217 -18.56 3.31 32.31
C ALA A 217 -17.97 4.16 31.16
N LYS A 218 -17.68 5.42 31.45
CA LYS A 218 -16.98 6.37 30.56
C LYS A 218 -15.55 6.60 31.05
N VAL A 219 -14.57 6.35 30.20
CA VAL A 219 -13.13 6.52 30.50
C VAL A 219 -12.53 7.57 29.58
N LEU A 220 -11.95 8.63 30.13
CA LEU A 220 -11.15 9.61 29.37
C LEU A 220 -9.67 9.21 29.36
N VAL A 221 -9.00 9.35 28.22
CA VAL A 221 -7.57 9.08 28.06
C VAL A 221 -6.86 10.30 27.46
N ILE A 222 -6.15 11.05 28.29
CA ILE A 222 -5.43 12.29 27.97
C ILE A 222 -4.02 11.94 27.46
N GLY A 223 -3.96 11.32 26.29
CA GLY A 223 -2.76 11.15 25.48
C GLY A 223 -2.63 9.73 24.94
N GLY A 224 -2.60 9.53 23.63
CA GLY A 224 -2.67 8.21 23.02
C GLY A 224 -1.32 7.56 22.76
N GLY A 225 -0.44 7.36 23.76
CA GLY A 225 0.93 6.83 23.57
C GLY A 225 1.18 5.46 24.17
N VAL A 226 2.44 5.08 24.42
CA VAL A 226 2.79 3.71 24.86
C VAL A 226 1.99 3.23 26.08
N ALA A 227 1.72 4.11 27.05
CA ALA A 227 0.87 3.83 28.20
C ALA A 227 -0.64 4.00 27.91
N GLY A 228 -1.01 4.76 26.89
CA GLY A 228 -2.36 5.31 26.66
C GLY A 228 -3.16 4.58 25.61
N LEU A 229 -2.46 4.05 24.62
CA LEU A 229 -2.93 2.98 23.75
C LEU A 229 -3.18 1.71 24.57
N ALA A 230 -2.26 1.40 25.49
CA ALA A 230 -2.44 0.32 26.45
C ALA A 230 -3.67 0.57 27.35
N ALA A 231 -3.84 1.78 27.88
CA ALA A 231 -5.02 2.13 28.67
C ALA A 231 -6.34 2.15 27.86
N ALA A 232 -6.37 2.82 26.71
CA ALA A 232 -7.55 2.90 25.85
C ALA A 232 -7.97 1.52 25.33
N GLY A 233 -7.01 0.70 24.89
CA GLY A 233 -7.25 -0.67 24.46
C GLY A 233 -7.79 -1.54 25.59
N ALA A 234 -7.18 -1.48 26.78
CA ALA A 234 -7.66 -2.21 27.96
C ALA A 234 -9.08 -1.78 28.36
N ALA A 235 -9.32 -0.48 28.50
CA ALA A 235 -10.63 0.08 28.86
C ALA A 235 -11.72 -0.28 27.85
N LYS A 236 -11.42 -0.17 26.54
CA LYS A 236 -12.35 -0.54 25.47
C LYS A 236 -12.65 -2.03 25.46
N SER A 237 -11.64 -2.88 25.66
CA SER A 237 -11.80 -4.34 25.71
C SER A 237 -12.69 -4.81 26.88
N MET A 238 -12.70 -4.05 27.98
CA MET A 238 -13.60 -4.27 29.12
C MET A 238 -14.99 -3.61 28.96
N GLY A 239 -15.38 -3.20 27.76
CA GLY A 239 -16.74 -2.76 27.45
C GLY A 239 -17.09 -1.31 27.79
N ALA A 240 -16.12 -0.49 28.22
CA ALA A 240 -16.35 0.91 28.51
C ALA A 240 -16.42 1.80 27.25
N ILE A 241 -17.08 2.95 27.36
CA ILE A 241 -16.98 4.05 26.40
C ILE A 241 -15.66 4.77 26.67
N VAL A 242 -14.77 4.84 25.68
CA VAL A 242 -13.47 5.52 25.82
C VAL A 242 -13.51 6.84 25.03
N ARG A 243 -13.06 7.93 25.66
CA ARG A 243 -12.76 9.24 25.04
C ARG A 243 -11.25 9.45 25.06
N GLY A 244 -10.67 10.10 24.05
CA GLY A 244 -9.22 10.28 23.92
C GLY A 244 -8.83 11.70 23.49
N PHE A 245 -7.76 12.27 24.05
CA PHE A 245 -7.22 13.58 23.69
C PHE A 245 -5.69 13.54 23.60
N ASP A 246 -5.07 14.26 22.67
CA ASP A 246 -3.61 14.45 22.59
C ASP A 246 -3.33 15.80 21.91
N THR A 247 -2.19 16.43 22.22
CA THR A 247 -1.82 17.75 21.66
C THR A 247 -1.25 17.68 20.24
N ARG A 248 -0.98 16.48 19.71
CA ARG A 248 -0.50 16.27 18.33
C ARG A 248 -1.60 15.66 17.47
N PRO A 249 -1.87 16.17 16.24
CA PRO A 249 -2.95 15.66 15.38
C PRO A 249 -2.83 14.18 15.03
N ALA A 250 -1.61 13.70 14.72
CA ALA A 250 -1.34 12.27 14.54
C ALA A 250 -1.83 11.46 15.76
N ALA A 251 -1.64 12.03 16.95
CA ALA A 251 -1.98 11.42 18.23
C ALA A 251 -3.47 11.49 18.64
N LEU A 252 -4.36 11.80 17.69
CA LEU A 252 -5.80 11.53 17.78
C LEU A 252 -6.26 10.35 16.89
N GLU A 253 -5.52 9.96 15.84
CA GLU A 253 -6.02 9.02 14.82
C GLU A 253 -6.16 7.56 15.28
N GLN A 254 -5.27 7.05 16.14
CA GLN A 254 -5.39 5.70 16.70
C GLN A 254 -6.07 5.67 18.07
N PHE A 255 -6.44 6.81 18.67
CA PHE A 255 -7.56 6.81 19.61
C PHE A 255 -8.82 6.40 18.85
N LYS A 256 -9.09 7.06 17.72
CA LYS A 256 -10.18 6.70 16.80
C LYS A 256 -10.05 5.26 16.28
N SER A 257 -8.84 4.79 15.92
CA SER A 257 -8.64 3.40 15.48
C SER A 257 -8.68 2.35 16.60
N PHE A 258 -8.44 2.71 17.86
CA PHE A 258 -8.70 1.85 19.04
C PHE A 258 -10.18 1.92 19.47
N GLY A 259 -11.03 2.68 18.76
CA GLY A 259 -12.45 2.81 19.04
C GLY A 259 -12.79 3.76 20.19
N ALA A 260 -11.90 4.68 20.54
CA ALA A 260 -12.18 5.82 21.40
C ALA A 260 -12.72 7.02 20.59
N GLU A 261 -13.54 7.85 21.24
CA GLU A 261 -14.02 9.15 20.74
C GLU A 261 -12.88 10.18 20.86
N PRO A 262 -12.24 10.64 19.77
CA PRO A 262 -11.23 11.68 19.85
C PRO A 262 -11.86 13.03 20.22
N LEU A 263 -11.17 13.80 21.06
CA LEU A 263 -11.58 15.13 21.51
C LEU A 263 -10.64 16.19 20.94
N GLU A 264 -11.19 17.35 20.61
CA GLU A 264 -10.47 18.50 20.06
C GLU A 264 -10.75 19.76 20.90
N VAL A 265 -9.86 20.74 20.78
CA VAL A 265 -9.93 22.05 21.45
C VAL A 265 -10.18 23.13 20.39
N ASP A 266 -11.05 24.10 20.66
CA ASP A 266 -11.46 25.13 19.68
C ASP A 266 -10.30 26.06 19.26
N LEU A 267 -9.23 26.15 20.07
CA LEU A 267 -8.01 26.91 19.78
C LEU A 267 -7.01 26.06 18.98
N LYS A 268 -6.71 26.48 17.74
CA LYS A 268 -5.84 25.71 16.83
C LYS A 268 -4.36 26.08 16.98
N GLU A 269 -3.68 25.44 17.91
CA GLU A 269 -2.20 25.39 17.99
C GLU A 269 -1.70 23.95 17.70
N SER A 270 -0.56 23.79 17.02
CA SER A 270 0.11 22.48 16.86
C SER A 270 1.04 22.18 18.04
N GLY A 271 0.84 21.04 18.71
CA GLY A 271 1.67 20.57 19.82
C GLY A 271 2.89 19.72 19.45
N GLU A 272 3.31 19.72 18.19
CA GLU A 272 4.49 18.97 17.75
C GLU A 272 5.81 19.61 18.22
N GLY A 273 6.65 18.81 18.88
CA GLY A 273 7.98 19.17 19.33
C GLY A 273 9.09 18.37 18.65
N VAL A 274 10.34 18.72 18.94
CA VAL A 274 11.53 18.10 18.32
C VAL A 274 11.60 16.61 18.68
N GLY A 275 11.79 15.76 17.66
CA GLY A 275 11.93 14.31 17.84
C GLY A 275 10.62 13.56 18.10
N GLY A 276 9.45 14.13 17.76
CA GLY A 276 8.15 13.47 17.90
C GLY A 276 7.54 13.55 19.31
N TYR A 277 8.24 14.19 20.25
CA TYR A 277 7.70 14.57 21.55
C TYR A 277 6.62 15.64 21.39
N ALA A 278 5.70 15.74 22.36
CA ALA A 278 4.90 16.95 22.50
C ALA A 278 5.80 18.11 22.97
N LYS A 279 5.55 19.33 22.49
CA LYS A 279 6.12 20.55 23.06
C LYS A 279 5.24 21.08 24.20
N GLU A 280 5.75 22.02 24.97
CA GLU A 280 4.94 22.84 25.86
C GLU A 280 4.06 23.79 25.02
N MET A 281 2.77 23.85 25.34
CA MET A 281 1.76 24.61 24.57
C MET A 281 1.66 26.06 25.06
N SER A 282 1.01 26.94 24.28
CA SER A 282 0.63 28.27 24.75
C SER A 282 -0.29 28.20 25.98
N LYS A 283 -0.30 29.24 26.81
CA LYS A 283 -1.17 29.29 28.00
C LYS A 283 -2.63 29.28 27.60
N GLU A 284 -2.93 29.95 26.50
CA GLU A 284 -4.24 30.07 25.86
C GLU A 284 -4.74 28.70 25.40
N PHE A 285 -3.85 27.86 24.83
CA PHE A 285 -4.19 26.48 24.50
C PHE A 285 -4.38 25.62 25.76
N ILE A 286 -3.51 25.76 26.78
CA ILE A 286 -3.63 25.02 28.05
C ILE A 286 -4.93 25.39 28.78
N GLU A 287 -5.34 26.66 28.78
CA GLU A 287 -6.61 27.11 29.35
C GLU A 287 -7.81 26.51 28.61
N ALA A 288 -7.76 26.43 27.28
CA ALA A 288 -8.80 25.81 26.46
C ALA A 288 -8.82 24.26 26.58
N GLU A 289 -7.65 23.62 26.72
CA GLU A 289 -7.47 22.20 27.03
C GLU A 289 -8.03 21.87 28.43
N MET A 290 -7.71 22.67 29.45
CA MET A 290 -8.27 22.53 30.79
C MET A 290 -9.79 22.80 30.81
N ALA A 291 -10.30 23.71 29.98
CA ALA A 291 -11.75 23.93 29.82
C ALA A 291 -12.46 22.72 29.18
N LEU A 292 -11.85 22.10 28.16
CA LEU A 292 -12.31 20.84 27.57
C LEU A 292 -12.32 19.73 28.63
N PHE A 293 -11.24 19.55 29.40
CA PHE A 293 -11.20 18.55 30.47
C PHE A 293 -12.22 18.85 31.56
N ALA A 294 -12.36 20.10 32.02
CA ALA A 294 -13.35 20.50 33.03
C ALA A 294 -14.81 20.28 32.56
N LYS A 295 -15.06 20.27 31.25
CA LYS A 295 -16.35 19.84 30.67
C LYS A 295 -16.49 18.31 30.73
N GLN A 296 -15.47 17.56 30.31
CA GLN A 296 -15.48 16.09 30.30
C GLN A 296 -15.54 15.46 31.70
N CYS A 297 -14.81 16.00 32.69
CA CYS A 297 -14.77 15.55 34.08
C CYS A 297 -16.13 15.58 34.80
N LYS A 298 -17.14 16.26 34.25
CA LYS A 298 -18.52 16.24 34.76
C LYS A 298 -19.32 15.04 34.28
N GLU A 299 -18.83 14.33 33.27
CA GLU A 299 -19.52 13.25 32.58
C GLU A 299 -18.81 11.90 32.65
N VAL A 300 -17.48 11.88 32.74
CA VAL A 300 -16.67 10.66 32.71
C VAL A 300 -16.46 10.09 34.11
N ASP A 301 -16.39 8.76 34.20
CA ASP A 301 -16.22 8.05 35.47
C ASP A 301 -14.74 7.89 35.87
N ILE A 302 -13.83 7.83 34.90
CA ILE A 302 -12.41 7.44 35.05
C ILE A 302 -11.52 8.23 34.07
N ILE A 303 -10.26 8.55 34.43
CA ILE A 303 -9.30 9.30 33.59
C ILE A 303 -7.87 8.69 33.65
N VAL A 304 -7.13 8.66 32.53
CA VAL A 304 -5.73 8.15 32.39
C VAL A 304 -4.93 9.06 31.40
N SER A 305 -3.60 9.29 31.47
CA SER A 305 -2.90 10.33 30.64
C SER A 305 -1.45 9.99 30.16
N THR A 306 -1.14 10.05 28.83
CA THR A 306 -0.28 8.98 28.24
C THR A 306 0.33 9.04 26.76
N ALA A 307 0.40 10.16 26.01
CA ALA A 307 0.56 10.52 24.54
C ALA A 307 1.52 9.89 23.39
N LEU A 308 1.05 9.53 22.11
CA LEU A 308 1.75 9.30 20.73
C LEU A 308 1.28 8.12 19.74
N ILE A 309 1.11 8.32 18.39
CA ILE A 309 0.39 7.39 17.42
C ILE A 309 0.91 7.18 15.93
N PRO A 310 0.58 6.04 15.21
CA PRO A 310 0.47 5.88 13.72
C PRO A 310 -0.70 4.97 13.11
N GLY A 311 -0.82 4.82 11.75
CA GLY A 311 -1.78 3.97 10.91
C GLY A 311 -1.20 3.59 9.48
N GLY A 312 -1.78 2.99 8.39
CA GLY A 312 -3.06 2.37 7.84
C GLY A 312 -2.87 2.09 6.28
N PHE A 313 -3.64 1.45 5.34
CA PHE A 313 -4.85 0.56 5.17
C PHE A 313 -4.83 -0.23 3.77
N LEU A 314 -5.95 -0.67 3.11
CA LEU A 314 -6.00 -1.70 2.00
C LEU A 314 -7.22 -1.63 0.98
N ILE A 315 -7.17 -2.23 -0.26
CA ILE A 315 -8.26 -2.24 -1.31
C ILE A 315 -8.41 -3.55 -2.20
N THR A 316 -9.16 -3.56 -3.34
CA THR A 316 -10.07 -4.68 -3.81
C THR A 316 -9.81 -5.53 -5.09
N GLN A 317 -10.06 -5.05 -6.34
CA GLN A 317 -10.82 -5.73 -7.45
C GLN A 317 -10.23 -6.95 -8.28
N ARG A 318 -10.63 -7.14 -9.55
CA ARG A 318 -10.40 -8.26 -10.54
C ARG A 318 -10.67 -9.72 -10.11
N MET A 319 -10.14 -10.23 -9.00
CA MET A 319 -10.11 -11.68 -8.67
C MET A 319 -11.48 -12.29 -8.26
N LEU A 320 -12.61 -11.79 -8.78
CA LEU A 320 -13.93 -11.97 -8.18
C LEU A 320 -14.66 -13.29 -8.52
N ASP A 321 -14.35 -13.94 -9.64
CA ASP A 321 -14.71 -15.35 -9.85
C ASP A 321 -13.76 -16.31 -9.09
N MET A 322 -12.50 -15.90 -8.86
CA MET A 322 -11.60 -16.60 -7.91
C MET A 322 -12.01 -16.35 -6.44
N PHE A 323 -12.85 -15.33 -6.19
CA PHE A 323 -13.52 -15.08 -4.91
C PHE A 323 -14.95 -15.65 -4.87
N LYS A 324 -15.41 -16.41 -5.88
CA LYS A 324 -16.57 -17.28 -5.70
C LYS A 324 -16.12 -18.48 -4.88
N ARG A 325 -16.59 -18.53 -3.64
CA ARG A 325 -16.18 -19.54 -2.65
C ARG A 325 -16.94 -20.84 -2.90
N PRO A 326 -16.36 -22.01 -2.57
CA PRO A 326 -17.11 -23.28 -2.52
C PRO A 326 -18.30 -23.26 -1.54
N THR A 327 -18.38 -22.26 -0.67
CA THR A 327 -19.44 -22.05 0.32
C THR A 327 -20.50 -21.03 -0.11
N ASP A 328 -20.39 -20.42 -1.30
CA ASP A 328 -21.39 -19.47 -1.79
C ASP A 328 -22.63 -20.22 -2.32
N PRO A 329 -23.86 -19.67 -2.17
CA PRO A 329 -25.08 -20.37 -2.60
C PRO A 329 -25.11 -20.72 -4.10
N PRO A 330 -25.91 -21.72 -4.52
CA PRO A 330 -26.12 -22.03 -5.92
C PRO A 330 -26.64 -20.81 -6.72
N GLU A 331 -25.87 -20.38 -7.72
CA GLU A 331 -26.24 -19.28 -8.62
C GLU A 331 -26.94 -19.81 -9.87
N TYR A 332 -28.22 -19.51 -10.03
CA TYR A 332 -29.03 -19.95 -11.17
C TYR A 332 -28.86 -19.01 -12.38
N ASN A 333 -27.62 -18.77 -12.81
CA ASN A 333 -27.27 -17.80 -13.86
C ASN A 333 -27.94 -18.07 -15.23
N TYR A 334 -28.40 -19.30 -15.48
CA TYR A 334 -29.20 -19.64 -16.66
C TYR A 334 -30.58 -18.97 -16.69
N LEU A 335 -31.11 -18.51 -15.55
CA LEU A 335 -32.39 -17.77 -15.51
C LEU A 335 -32.31 -16.44 -16.26
N TYR A 336 -31.11 -15.87 -16.44
CA TYR A 336 -30.91 -14.68 -17.29
C TYR A 336 -31.13 -14.94 -18.79
N LEU A 337 -31.24 -16.21 -19.22
CA LEU A 337 -31.69 -16.53 -20.58
C LEU A 337 -33.17 -16.15 -20.80
N LEU A 338 -34.01 -16.12 -19.77
CA LEU A 338 -35.43 -15.78 -19.90
C LEU A 338 -35.65 -14.33 -20.40
N PRO A 339 -35.12 -13.27 -19.77
CA PRO A 339 -35.24 -11.92 -20.31
C PRO A 339 -34.55 -11.76 -21.67
N GLY A 340 -33.40 -12.42 -21.90
CA GLY A 340 -32.69 -12.34 -23.19
C GLY A 340 -33.48 -12.95 -24.36
N ALA A 341 -34.08 -14.13 -24.14
CA ALA A 341 -34.94 -14.79 -25.11
C ALA A 341 -36.23 -14.00 -25.37
N THR A 342 -36.85 -13.44 -24.32
CA THR A 342 -38.03 -12.56 -24.46
C THR A 342 -37.70 -11.27 -25.23
N PHE A 343 -36.52 -10.67 -24.99
CA PHE A 343 -36.09 -9.43 -25.64
C PHE A 343 -35.85 -9.63 -27.15
N VAL A 344 -35.02 -10.60 -27.53
CA VAL A 344 -34.70 -10.87 -28.95
C VAL A 344 -35.87 -11.57 -29.67
N GLY A 345 -36.55 -12.50 -29.01
CA GLY A 345 -37.71 -13.19 -29.57
C GLY A 345 -38.93 -12.28 -29.74
N GLY A 346 -39.15 -11.36 -28.80
CA GLY A 346 -40.19 -10.33 -28.89
C GLY A 346 -39.96 -9.37 -30.05
N TYR A 347 -38.70 -9.00 -30.31
CA TYR A 347 -38.34 -8.26 -31.52
C TYR A 347 -38.66 -9.05 -32.80
N GLY A 348 -38.20 -10.30 -32.90
CA GLY A 348 -38.48 -11.17 -34.06
C GLY A 348 -39.97 -11.35 -34.34
N ALA A 349 -40.78 -11.53 -33.31
CA ALA A 349 -42.24 -11.60 -33.41
C ALA A 349 -42.87 -10.27 -33.86
N SER A 350 -42.33 -9.14 -33.39
CA SER A 350 -42.80 -7.80 -33.80
C SER A 350 -42.51 -7.50 -35.27
N VAL A 351 -41.30 -7.82 -35.75
CA VAL A 351 -40.91 -7.68 -37.16
C VAL A 351 -41.73 -8.61 -38.05
N ALA A 352 -41.97 -9.86 -37.62
CA ALA A 352 -42.83 -10.80 -38.34
C ALA A 352 -44.30 -10.34 -38.41
N ALA A 353 -44.77 -9.58 -37.42
CA ALA A 353 -46.08 -8.92 -37.43
C ALA A 353 -46.09 -7.56 -38.17
N GLY A 354 -44.97 -7.16 -38.80
CA GLY A 354 -44.87 -5.95 -39.63
C GLY A 354 -44.52 -4.66 -38.89
N TYR A 355 -44.20 -4.71 -37.59
CA TYR A 355 -43.77 -3.55 -36.82
C TYR A 355 -42.28 -3.25 -37.01
N SER A 356 -41.94 -1.96 -37.02
CA SER A 356 -40.56 -1.46 -37.00
C SER A 356 -40.29 -0.78 -35.66
N ILE A 357 -39.43 -1.39 -34.85
CA ILE A 357 -39.13 -0.97 -33.45
C ILE A 357 -37.62 -0.91 -33.18
N GLU A 358 -36.82 -0.75 -34.22
CA GLU A 358 -35.35 -0.87 -34.23
C GLU A 358 -34.72 0.16 -33.27
N GLN A 359 -35.22 1.40 -33.27
CA GLN A 359 -34.76 2.46 -32.36
C GLN A 359 -35.10 2.17 -30.89
N MET A 360 -36.20 1.46 -30.60
CA MET A 360 -36.51 0.99 -29.24
C MET A 360 -35.58 -0.15 -28.82
N MET A 361 -35.24 -1.05 -29.74
CA MET A 361 -34.23 -2.09 -29.51
C MET A 361 -32.83 -1.52 -29.32
N TYR A 362 -32.45 -0.46 -30.04
CA TYR A 362 -31.19 0.26 -29.80
C TYR A 362 -31.14 0.87 -28.40
N LEU A 363 -32.21 1.52 -27.95
CA LEU A 363 -32.31 2.03 -26.58
C LEU A 363 -32.22 0.91 -25.53
N GLY A 364 -33.01 -0.16 -25.69
CA GLY A 364 -32.98 -1.32 -24.79
C GLY A 364 -31.60 -1.99 -24.72
N SER A 365 -30.95 -2.15 -25.88
CA SER A 365 -29.62 -2.73 -26.00
C SER A 365 -28.55 -1.84 -25.34
N GLY A 366 -28.63 -0.52 -25.53
CA GLY A 366 -27.76 0.45 -24.86
C GLY A 366 -27.92 0.44 -23.34
N LEU A 367 -29.16 0.36 -22.84
CA LEU A 367 -29.45 0.22 -21.41
C LEU A 367 -28.91 -1.10 -20.84
N CYS A 368 -28.98 -2.21 -21.59
CA CYS A 368 -28.33 -3.47 -21.21
C CYS A 368 -26.80 -3.34 -21.14
N CYS A 369 -26.16 -2.65 -22.08
CA CYS A 369 -24.71 -2.37 -22.05
C CYS A 369 -24.30 -1.47 -20.87
N VAL A 370 -25.08 -0.44 -20.53
CA VAL A 370 -24.88 0.38 -19.32
C VAL A 370 -25.05 -0.47 -18.05
N GLY A 371 -26.10 -1.30 -18.00
CA GLY A 371 -26.35 -2.25 -16.92
C GLY A 371 -25.22 -3.28 -16.73
N ALA A 372 -24.49 -3.61 -17.80
CA ALA A 372 -23.35 -4.51 -17.73
C ALA A 372 -22.21 -3.97 -16.86
N LEU A 373 -21.80 -2.73 -17.13
CA LEU A 373 -20.76 -2.03 -16.36
C LEU A 373 -21.23 -1.68 -14.94
N ALA A 374 -22.51 -1.30 -14.77
CA ALA A 374 -23.09 -1.08 -13.45
C ALA A 374 -23.07 -2.36 -12.59
N GLY A 375 -23.42 -3.51 -13.17
CA GLY A 375 -23.40 -4.81 -12.49
C GLY A 375 -21.99 -5.24 -12.05
N LEU A 376 -20.94 -4.86 -12.79
CA LEU A 376 -19.54 -5.16 -12.44
C LEU A 376 -18.98 -4.34 -11.25
N SER A 377 -19.72 -3.36 -10.73
CA SER A 377 -19.28 -2.54 -9.59
C SER A 377 -19.18 -3.31 -8.26
N ALA A 378 -19.93 -4.41 -8.08
CA ALA A 378 -19.94 -5.22 -6.87
C ALA A 378 -19.84 -6.74 -7.15
N GLN A 379 -19.31 -7.50 -6.18
CA GLN A 379 -19.12 -8.96 -6.27
C GLN A 379 -20.41 -9.70 -6.65
N SER A 380 -21.48 -9.48 -5.88
CA SER A 380 -22.75 -10.17 -6.01
C SER A 380 -23.46 -9.92 -7.34
N SER A 381 -23.29 -8.74 -7.93
CA SER A 381 -23.92 -8.35 -9.20
C SER A 381 -23.05 -8.62 -10.44
N SER A 382 -21.79 -9.01 -10.27
CA SER A 382 -20.83 -9.14 -11.39
C SER A 382 -21.29 -10.09 -12.51
N ARG A 383 -21.91 -11.22 -12.17
CA ARG A 383 -22.47 -12.18 -13.15
C ARG A 383 -23.70 -11.64 -13.88
N LEU A 384 -24.56 -10.88 -13.19
CA LEU A 384 -25.66 -10.15 -13.81
C LEU A 384 -25.14 -9.09 -14.79
N GLY A 385 -24.04 -8.40 -14.44
CA GLY A 385 -23.37 -7.47 -15.36
C GLY A 385 -22.95 -8.15 -16.67
N ASN A 386 -22.26 -9.30 -16.59
CA ASN A 386 -21.90 -10.05 -17.78
C ASN A 386 -23.13 -10.53 -18.60
N ALA A 387 -24.20 -10.97 -17.93
CA ALA A 387 -25.44 -11.38 -18.59
C ALA A 387 -26.14 -10.22 -19.33
N LEU A 388 -26.21 -9.03 -18.70
CA LEU A 388 -26.74 -7.81 -19.33
C LEU A 388 -25.94 -7.42 -20.57
N GLY A 389 -24.61 -7.51 -20.53
CA GLY A 389 -23.75 -7.25 -21.68
C GLY A 389 -24.05 -8.15 -22.87
N MET A 390 -24.20 -9.46 -22.63
CA MET A 390 -24.56 -10.43 -23.69
C MET A 390 -25.95 -10.13 -24.30
N MET A 391 -26.94 -9.76 -23.48
CA MET A 391 -28.28 -9.40 -23.97
C MET A 391 -28.28 -8.11 -24.80
N GLY A 392 -27.48 -7.11 -24.41
CA GLY A 392 -27.34 -5.86 -25.18
C GLY A 392 -26.72 -6.07 -26.57
N VAL A 393 -25.64 -6.85 -26.65
CA VAL A 393 -25.00 -7.18 -27.94
C VAL A 393 -25.94 -7.99 -28.83
N ALA A 394 -26.65 -8.98 -28.27
CA ALA A 394 -27.60 -9.79 -29.03
C ALA A 394 -28.79 -8.97 -29.56
N GLY A 395 -29.34 -8.05 -28.77
CA GLY A 395 -30.42 -7.14 -29.18
C GLY A 395 -29.99 -6.18 -30.30
N GLY A 396 -28.79 -5.62 -30.21
CA GLY A 396 -28.24 -4.71 -31.24
C GLY A 396 -28.00 -5.39 -32.59
N LEU A 397 -27.45 -6.61 -32.57
CA LEU A 397 -27.27 -7.42 -33.77
C LEU A 397 -28.61 -7.86 -34.37
N ALA A 398 -29.59 -8.25 -33.55
CA ALA A 398 -30.92 -8.58 -34.04
C ALA A 398 -31.61 -7.38 -34.70
N ALA A 399 -31.56 -6.19 -34.07
CA ALA A 399 -32.16 -4.97 -34.59
C ALA A 399 -31.55 -4.53 -35.93
N THR A 400 -30.21 -4.48 -36.02
CA THR A 400 -29.51 -4.11 -37.26
C THR A 400 -29.78 -5.10 -38.42
N LEU A 401 -29.80 -6.41 -38.15
CA LEU A 401 -30.14 -7.43 -39.16
C LEU A 401 -31.61 -7.33 -39.61
N GLY A 402 -32.54 -7.11 -38.68
CA GLY A 402 -33.97 -6.99 -38.99
C GLY A 402 -34.32 -5.70 -39.75
N ALA A 403 -33.59 -4.60 -39.49
CA ALA A 403 -33.73 -3.35 -40.22
C ALA A 403 -33.40 -3.51 -41.73
N LEU A 404 -32.30 -4.21 -42.02
CA LEU A 404 -31.74 -4.36 -43.37
C LEU A 404 -32.58 -5.26 -44.30
N LYS A 405 -33.39 -6.18 -43.74
CA LYS A 405 -34.21 -7.17 -44.48
C LYS A 405 -33.43 -7.85 -45.64
N PRO A 406 -32.22 -8.39 -45.39
CA PRO A 406 -31.32 -8.90 -46.42
C PRO A 406 -31.92 -10.08 -47.20
N SER A 407 -31.46 -10.27 -48.45
CA SER A 407 -31.77 -11.50 -49.20
C SER A 407 -31.19 -12.74 -48.51
N PRO A 408 -31.72 -13.96 -48.77
CA PRO A 408 -31.21 -15.19 -48.16
C PRO A 408 -29.70 -15.40 -48.38
N GLU A 409 -29.19 -15.01 -49.55
CA GLU A 409 -27.78 -15.11 -49.94
C GLU A 409 -26.92 -14.16 -49.10
N LEU A 410 -27.32 -12.88 -49.03
CA LEU A 410 -26.62 -11.87 -48.23
C LEU A 410 -26.67 -12.20 -46.73
N LEU A 411 -27.83 -12.65 -46.22
CA LEU A 411 -27.98 -13.11 -44.85
C LEU A 411 -27.08 -14.31 -44.54
N SER A 412 -26.91 -15.24 -45.50
CA SER A 412 -25.98 -16.36 -45.35
C SER A 412 -24.52 -15.88 -45.28
N GLN A 413 -24.12 -14.91 -46.09
CA GLN A 413 -22.79 -14.31 -46.07
C GLN A 413 -22.50 -13.59 -44.74
N MET A 414 -23.45 -12.78 -44.25
CA MET A 414 -23.35 -12.11 -42.95
C MET A 414 -23.25 -13.14 -41.80
N SER A 415 -24.08 -14.18 -41.84
CA SER A 415 -24.08 -15.25 -40.85
C SER A 415 -22.76 -16.05 -40.83
N LEU A 416 -22.20 -16.36 -42.00
CA LEU A 416 -20.91 -17.05 -42.12
C LEU A 416 -19.75 -16.19 -41.60
N ALA A 417 -19.75 -14.88 -41.88
CA ALA A 417 -18.75 -13.95 -41.36
C ALA A 417 -18.80 -13.85 -39.83
N MET A 418 -19.99 -13.66 -39.25
CA MET A 418 -20.20 -13.63 -37.80
C MET A 418 -19.84 -14.97 -37.14
N ALA A 419 -20.23 -16.10 -37.73
CA ALA A 419 -19.91 -17.43 -37.22
C ALA A 419 -18.39 -17.69 -37.24
N GLY A 420 -17.70 -17.37 -38.35
CA GLY A 420 -16.25 -17.51 -38.46
C GLY A 420 -15.49 -16.68 -37.43
N GLY A 421 -15.82 -15.39 -37.31
CA GLY A 421 -15.22 -14.49 -36.30
C GLY A 421 -15.50 -14.94 -34.87
N GLY A 422 -16.75 -15.33 -34.58
CA GLY A 422 -17.17 -15.83 -33.27
C GLY A 422 -16.48 -17.15 -32.88
N THR A 423 -16.36 -18.10 -33.80
CA THR A 423 -15.65 -19.37 -33.57
C THR A 423 -14.15 -19.13 -33.32
N LEU A 424 -13.51 -18.22 -34.08
CA LEU A 424 -12.11 -17.86 -33.86
C LEU A 424 -11.91 -17.19 -32.49
N GLY A 425 -12.72 -16.18 -32.16
CA GLY A 425 -12.66 -15.49 -30.87
C GLY A 425 -12.89 -16.42 -29.68
N LEU A 426 -13.89 -17.30 -29.76
CA LEU A 426 -14.16 -18.31 -28.73
C LEU A 426 -13.01 -19.31 -28.58
N THR A 427 -12.33 -19.67 -29.68
CA THR A 427 -11.19 -20.60 -29.66
C THR A 427 -9.96 -19.96 -29.02
N ILE A 428 -9.70 -18.67 -29.29
CA ILE A 428 -8.62 -17.90 -28.66
C ILE A 428 -8.90 -17.72 -27.16
N ALA A 429 -10.10 -17.24 -26.80
CA ALA A 429 -10.47 -16.95 -25.42
C ALA A 429 -10.46 -18.20 -24.51
N LYS A 430 -10.74 -19.39 -25.05
CA LYS A 430 -10.66 -20.67 -24.31
C LYS A 430 -9.25 -21.23 -24.14
N ARG A 431 -8.24 -20.71 -24.84
CA ARG A 431 -6.86 -21.26 -24.87
C ARG A 431 -5.83 -20.35 -24.20
N ILE A 432 -6.19 -19.12 -23.86
CA ILE A 432 -5.28 -18.15 -23.24
C ILE A 432 -5.08 -18.44 -21.73
N GLU A 433 -3.89 -18.25 -21.18
CA GLU A 433 -3.69 -18.29 -19.73
C GLU A 433 -4.16 -16.97 -19.06
N ILE A 434 -4.51 -17.03 -17.77
CA ILE A 434 -4.99 -15.86 -17.00
C ILE A 434 -3.90 -14.78 -16.81
N SER A 435 -2.63 -15.15 -16.95
CA SER A 435 -1.46 -14.26 -17.05
C SER A 435 -1.46 -13.41 -18.31
N ASP A 436 -2.00 -13.95 -19.41
CA ASP A 436 -1.83 -13.45 -20.78
C ASP A 436 -2.98 -12.53 -21.22
N LEU A 437 -3.87 -12.19 -20.29
CA LEU A 437 -4.96 -11.25 -20.51
C LEU A 437 -4.50 -9.87 -20.99
N PRO A 438 -3.40 -9.25 -20.50
CA PRO A 438 -2.98 -7.91 -20.94
C PRO A 438 -2.73 -7.83 -22.45
N GLN A 439 -2.00 -8.79 -23.01
CA GLN A 439 -1.76 -8.82 -24.45
C GLN A 439 -3.02 -9.21 -25.25
N LEU A 440 -3.90 -10.06 -24.73
CA LEU A 440 -5.17 -10.36 -25.40
C LEU A 440 -6.09 -9.12 -25.48
N VAL A 441 -6.16 -8.32 -24.41
CA VAL A 441 -6.90 -7.05 -24.41
C VAL A 441 -6.30 -6.06 -25.41
N ALA A 442 -4.97 -5.95 -25.49
CA ALA A 442 -4.32 -5.17 -26.54
C ALA A 442 -4.68 -5.68 -27.96
N ALA A 443 -4.63 -7.00 -28.19
CA ALA A 443 -4.98 -7.59 -29.48
C ALA A 443 -6.44 -7.26 -29.89
N PHE A 444 -7.40 -7.31 -28.96
CA PHE A 444 -8.79 -6.95 -29.25
C PHE A 444 -8.97 -5.48 -29.66
N HIS A 445 -8.32 -4.53 -28.98
CA HIS A 445 -8.37 -3.12 -29.41
C HIS A 445 -7.83 -2.91 -30.83
N SER A 446 -6.85 -3.71 -31.26
CA SER A 446 -6.34 -3.62 -32.63
C SER A 446 -7.42 -3.97 -33.67
N LEU A 447 -8.23 -5.00 -33.40
CA LEU A 447 -9.32 -5.42 -34.28
C LEU A 447 -10.43 -4.36 -34.38
N VAL A 448 -10.77 -3.70 -33.26
CA VAL A 448 -11.75 -2.59 -33.26
C VAL A 448 -11.21 -1.39 -34.05
N GLY A 449 -9.92 -1.04 -33.87
CA GLY A 449 -9.30 0.05 -34.63
C GLY A 449 -9.26 -0.21 -36.14
N LEU A 450 -9.00 -1.46 -36.54
CA LEU A 450 -9.04 -1.87 -37.96
C LEU A 450 -10.47 -1.87 -38.51
N ALA A 451 -11.46 -2.35 -37.74
CA ALA A 451 -12.86 -2.31 -38.14
C ALA A 451 -13.32 -0.87 -38.42
N ALA A 452 -13.04 0.07 -37.51
CA ALA A 452 -13.40 1.49 -37.68
C ALA A 452 -12.80 2.12 -38.95
N VAL A 453 -11.53 1.79 -39.28
CA VAL A 453 -10.88 2.22 -40.54
C VAL A 453 -11.62 1.67 -41.75
N LEU A 454 -11.97 0.38 -41.73
CA LEU A 454 -12.69 -0.28 -42.82
C LEU A 454 -14.12 0.27 -42.98
N THR A 455 -14.88 0.46 -41.88
CA THR A 455 -16.21 1.08 -41.88
C THR A 455 -16.15 2.48 -42.51
N CYS A 456 -15.27 3.36 -42.03
CA CYS A 456 -15.20 4.75 -42.50
C CYS A 456 -14.78 4.88 -43.97
N ILE A 457 -13.91 3.98 -44.47
CA ILE A 457 -13.51 3.95 -45.88
C ILE A 457 -14.64 3.36 -46.74
N ALA A 458 -15.27 2.27 -46.31
CA ALA A 458 -16.37 1.63 -47.04
C ALA A 458 -17.58 2.55 -47.18
N GLU A 459 -17.97 3.25 -46.11
CA GLU A 459 -19.08 4.20 -46.14
C GLU A 459 -18.78 5.36 -47.10
N TYR A 460 -17.56 5.90 -47.07
CA TYR A 460 -17.15 6.93 -48.04
C TYR A 460 -17.17 6.42 -49.49
N MET A 461 -16.92 5.12 -49.73
CA MET A 461 -17.06 4.53 -51.07
C MET A 461 -18.52 4.39 -51.52
N ILE A 462 -19.44 4.11 -50.59
CA ILE A 462 -20.87 3.91 -50.86
C ILE A 462 -21.57 5.25 -51.05
N GLU A 463 -21.39 6.19 -50.13
CA GLU A 463 -22.10 7.47 -50.11
C GLU A 463 -21.51 8.56 -51.01
N TYR A 464 -20.30 8.35 -51.56
CA TYR A 464 -19.67 9.34 -52.45
C TYR A 464 -20.58 9.91 -53.56
N PRO A 465 -21.38 9.10 -54.29
CA PRO A 465 -22.28 9.60 -55.34
C PRO A 465 -23.42 10.50 -54.81
N HIS A 466 -23.65 10.51 -53.50
CA HIS A 466 -24.73 11.24 -52.84
C HIS A 466 -24.21 12.48 -52.08
N LEU A 467 -22.93 12.49 -51.66
CA LEU A 467 -22.31 13.58 -50.88
C LEU A 467 -22.47 14.97 -51.52
N ASP A 468 -22.36 15.12 -52.84
CA ASP A 468 -22.50 16.43 -53.50
C ASP A 468 -23.94 17.01 -53.40
N THR A 469 -24.93 16.20 -53.01
CA THR A 469 -26.33 16.61 -52.81
C THR A 469 -26.82 16.50 -51.36
N HIS A 470 -26.06 15.86 -50.47
CA HIS A 470 -26.53 15.55 -49.13
C HIS A 470 -26.32 16.73 -48.15
N PRO A 471 -27.36 17.23 -47.46
CA PRO A 471 -27.25 18.45 -46.64
C PRO A 471 -26.31 18.29 -45.44
N ALA A 472 -26.03 17.05 -45.01
CA ALA A 472 -25.07 16.75 -43.94
C ALA A 472 -23.69 16.27 -44.45
N ALA A 473 -23.38 16.36 -45.74
CA ALA A 473 -22.15 15.80 -46.33
C ALA A 473 -20.85 16.27 -45.66
N GLY A 474 -20.79 17.53 -45.22
CA GLY A 474 -19.65 18.04 -44.46
C GLY A 474 -19.44 17.35 -43.10
N VAL A 475 -20.52 16.93 -42.44
CA VAL A 475 -20.47 16.15 -41.19
C VAL A 475 -20.02 14.73 -41.48
N LEU A 476 -20.65 14.04 -42.44
CA LEU A 476 -20.30 12.66 -42.83
C LEU A 476 -18.83 12.53 -43.21
N LYS A 477 -18.32 13.45 -44.07
CA LYS A 477 -16.90 13.56 -44.41
C LYS A 477 -16.04 13.73 -43.15
N THR A 478 -16.32 14.75 -42.34
CA THR A 478 -15.53 15.05 -41.11
C THR A 478 -15.46 13.84 -40.18
N VAL A 479 -16.59 13.17 -39.95
CA VAL A 479 -16.71 12.02 -39.05
C VAL A 479 -15.96 10.80 -39.60
N ALA A 480 -16.12 10.46 -40.89
CA ALA A 480 -15.40 9.36 -41.51
C ALA A 480 -13.87 9.56 -41.43
N TYR A 481 -13.38 10.78 -41.69
CA TYR A 481 -11.95 11.10 -41.58
C TYR A 481 -11.42 10.96 -40.15
N LEU A 482 -12.18 11.44 -39.15
CA LEU A 482 -11.82 11.29 -37.74
C LEU A 482 -11.87 9.84 -37.27
N GLY A 483 -12.86 9.05 -37.69
CA GLY A 483 -12.96 7.62 -37.42
C GLY A 483 -11.78 6.83 -38.01
N THR A 484 -11.43 7.08 -39.28
CA THR A 484 -10.23 6.52 -39.93
C THR A 484 -8.94 6.88 -39.19
N TYR A 485 -8.81 8.12 -38.72
CA TYR A 485 -7.65 8.56 -37.93
C TYR A 485 -7.56 7.82 -36.58
N ILE A 486 -8.62 7.88 -35.76
CA ILE A 486 -8.65 7.25 -34.43
C ILE A 486 -8.48 5.73 -34.54
N GLY A 487 -9.13 5.10 -35.52
CA GLY A 487 -9.01 3.67 -35.80
C GLY A 487 -7.58 3.25 -36.14
N GLY A 488 -6.87 3.98 -37.01
CA GLY A 488 -5.49 3.65 -37.39
C GLY A 488 -4.47 3.85 -36.25
N VAL A 489 -4.62 4.88 -35.41
CA VAL A 489 -3.83 4.99 -34.16
C VAL A 489 -4.11 3.80 -33.24
N THR A 490 -5.39 3.44 -33.09
CA THR A 490 -5.83 2.36 -32.20
C THR A 490 -5.33 0.99 -32.67
N PHE A 491 -5.42 0.71 -33.97
CA PHE A 491 -4.91 -0.51 -34.61
C PHE A 491 -3.40 -0.68 -34.36
N SER A 492 -2.62 0.28 -34.82
CA SER A 492 -1.15 0.23 -34.81
C SER A 492 -0.55 0.28 -33.39
N GLY A 493 -1.02 1.19 -32.55
CA GLY A 493 -0.58 1.30 -31.16
C GLY A 493 -0.87 0.03 -30.37
N SER A 494 -2.02 -0.61 -30.62
CA SER A 494 -2.41 -1.86 -29.97
C SER A 494 -1.54 -3.05 -30.39
N LEU A 495 -1.13 -3.13 -31.66
CA LEU A 495 -0.20 -4.16 -32.13
C LEU A 495 1.21 -4.01 -31.53
N VAL A 496 1.71 -2.78 -31.37
CA VAL A 496 3.01 -2.55 -30.69
C VAL A 496 2.92 -2.88 -29.20
N ALA A 497 1.80 -2.56 -28.54
CA ALA A 497 1.54 -2.95 -27.15
C ALA A 497 1.50 -4.47 -26.99
N TYR A 498 0.76 -5.18 -27.85
CA TYR A 498 0.74 -6.64 -27.93
C TYR A 498 2.16 -7.21 -28.09
N GLY A 499 2.93 -6.72 -29.07
CA GLY A 499 4.29 -7.20 -29.34
C GLY A 499 5.26 -6.99 -28.17
N LYS A 500 5.17 -5.86 -27.46
CA LYS A 500 6.01 -5.58 -26.27
C LYS A 500 5.62 -6.42 -25.04
N LEU A 501 4.35 -6.79 -24.90
CA LEU A 501 3.85 -7.63 -23.80
C LEU A 501 4.12 -9.12 -24.05
N GLN A 502 3.98 -9.58 -25.29
CA GLN A 502 4.24 -10.96 -25.70
C GLN A 502 5.76 -11.26 -25.86
N GLY A 503 6.63 -10.28 -25.64
CA GLY A 503 8.09 -10.42 -25.77
C GLY A 503 8.61 -10.49 -27.21
N LEU A 504 7.75 -10.26 -28.21
CA LEU A 504 8.10 -10.20 -29.64
C LEU A 504 8.87 -8.91 -30.00
N LEU A 505 8.67 -7.85 -29.21
CA LEU A 505 9.35 -6.56 -29.31
C LEU A 505 10.04 -6.22 -27.98
N SER A 506 11.14 -5.48 -28.05
CA SER A 506 11.84 -5.03 -26.84
C SER A 506 10.94 -4.19 -25.94
N SER A 507 10.86 -4.59 -24.67
CA SER A 507 10.16 -3.87 -23.61
C SER A 507 10.82 -2.53 -23.26
N ALA A 508 12.03 -2.25 -23.75
CA ALA A 508 12.67 -0.93 -23.61
C ALA A 508 11.94 0.15 -24.44
N PRO A 509 11.91 1.42 -24.00
CA PRO A 509 11.37 2.52 -24.79
C PRO A 509 12.29 2.82 -25.99
N LEU A 510 11.74 2.84 -27.21
CA LEU A 510 12.47 3.17 -28.43
C LEU A 510 12.57 4.70 -28.61
N LEU A 511 13.76 5.25 -28.40
CA LEU A 511 14.00 6.70 -28.43
C LEU A 511 14.53 7.15 -29.80
N LEU A 512 13.64 7.45 -30.74
CA LEU A 512 14.03 8.02 -32.03
C LEU A 512 14.58 9.45 -31.88
N PRO A 513 15.70 9.81 -32.56
CA PRO A 513 16.17 11.19 -32.63
C PRO A 513 15.06 12.12 -33.14
N GLY A 514 14.81 13.22 -32.44
CA GLY A 514 13.77 14.18 -32.83
C GLY A 514 12.32 13.68 -32.73
N ARG A 515 12.03 12.57 -32.01
CA ARG A 515 10.69 11.94 -31.91
C ARG A 515 9.51 12.92 -31.73
N HIS A 516 9.71 13.99 -30.96
CA HIS A 516 8.65 14.97 -30.68
C HIS A 516 8.33 15.84 -31.90
N MET A 517 9.34 16.18 -32.71
CA MET A 517 9.18 16.87 -33.99
C MET A 517 8.54 15.94 -35.03
N LEU A 518 8.94 14.66 -35.07
CA LEU A 518 8.31 13.65 -35.92
C LEU A 518 6.80 13.52 -35.59
N ASN A 519 6.46 13.29 -34.33
CA ASN A 519 5.07 13.12 -33.91
C ASN A 519 4.24 14.41 -34.11
N ALA A 520 4.83 15.58 -33.87
CA ALA A 520 4.19 16.86 -34.20
C ALA A 520 3.96 17.02 -35.72
N SER A 521 4.89 16.60 -36.57
CA SER A 521 4.72 16.65 -38.03
C SER A 521 3.68 15.66 -38.55
N LEU A 522 3.60 14.45 -37.96
CA LEU A 522 2.56 13.46 -38.28
C LEU A 522 1.17 13.98 -37.89
N MET A 523 1.03 14.58 -36.71
CA MET A 523 -0.21 15.24 -36.27
C MET A 523 -0.58 16.42 -37.17
N ALA A 524 0.38 17.31 -37.50
CA ALA A 524 0.14 18.45 -38.36
C ALA A 524 -0.26 18.05 -39.79
N ALA A 525 0.36 17.00 -40.34
CA ALA A 525 -0.04 16.42 -41.64
C ALA A 525 -1.43 15.77 -41.57
N SER A 526 -1.76 15.06 -40.48
CA SER A 526 -3.06 14.42 -40.28
C SER A 526 -4.20 15.44 -40.11
N VAL A 527 -3.95 16.56 -39.44
CA VAL A 527 -4.92 17.67 -39.37
C VAL A 527 -4.99 18.43 -40.70
N GLY A 528 -3.84 18.72 -41.31
CA GLY A 528 -3.76 19.44 -42.58
C GLY A 528 -4.45 18.71 -43.74
N GLY A 529 -4.39 17.37 -43.77
CA GLY A 529 -5.04 16.53 -44.77
C GLY A 529 -6.58 16.61 -44.78
N MET A 530 -7.20 17.08 -43.69
CA MET A 530 -8.64 17.38 -43.66
C MET A 530 -9.00 18.52 -44.64
N VAL A 531 -8.11 19.47 -44.88
CA VAL A 531 -8.38 20.64 -45.74
C VAL A 531 -8.62 20.24 -47.21
N PRO A 532 -7.70 19.54 -47.92
CA PRO A 532 -7.99 19.07 -49.28
C PRO A 532 -9.10 18.03 -49.32
N PHE A 533 -9.25 17.19 -48.28
CA PHE A 533 -10.36 16.23 -48.19
C PHE A 533 -11.72 16.93 -48.17
N MET A 534 -11.87 18.00 -47.39
CA MET A 534 -13.12 18.75 -47.28
C MET A 534 -13.40 19.61 -48.51
N LEU A 535 -12.40 20.36 -49.00
CA LEU A 535 -12.55 21.29 -50.13
C LEU A 535 -12.69 20.61 -51.50
N SER A 536 -12.24 19.36 -51.65
CA SER A 536 -12.43 18.59 -52.88
C SER A 536 -13.73 17.78 -52.87
N SER A 537 -14.48 17.86 -53.96
CA SER A 537 -15.52 16.88 -54.32
C SER A 537 -14.98 15.65 -55.07
N SER A 538 -13.74 15.70 -55.61
CA SER A 538 -13.17 14.58 -56.39
C SER A 538 -12.88 13.33 -55.54
N TYR A 539 -13.46 12.18 -55.93
CA TYR A 539 -13.22 10.85 -55.34
C TYR A 539 -11.75 10.51 -55.15
N GLY A 540 -10.92 10.73 -56.19
CA GLY A 540 -9.50 10.38 -56.15
C GLY A 540 -8.73 11.16 -55.08
N THR A 541 -9.07 12.44 -54.90
CA THR A 541 -8.52 13.27 -53.82
C THR A 541 -9.07 12.84 -52.46
N GLY A 542 -10.38 12.57 -52.38
CA GLY A 542 -11.04 12.16 -51.14
C GLY A 542 -10.51 10.84 -50.58
N MET A 543 -10.50 9.80 -51.42
CA MET A 543 -9.92 8.49 -51.12
C MET A 543 -8.41 8.58 -50.84
N GLY A 544 -7.67 9.38 -51.62
CA GLY A 544 -6.26 9.65 -51.37
C GLY A 544 -5.99 10.25 -49.99
N CYS A 545 -6.87 11.13 -49.50
CA CYS A 545 -6.76 11.71 -48.16
C CYS A 545 -7.16 10.72 -47.05
N LEU A 546 -8.17 9.85 -47.26
CA LEU A 546 -8.54 8.82 -46.28
C LEU A 546 -7.46 7.74 -46.14
N LEU A 547 -6.91 7.24 -47.25
CA LEU A 547 -5.78 6.32 -47.24
C LEU A 547 -4.52 7.00 -46.68
N GLY A 548 -4.30 8.27 -47.00
CA GLY A 548 -3.21 9.08 -46.46
C GLY A 548 -3.29 9.23 -44.94
N VAL A 549 -4.45 9.60 -44.38
CA VAL A 549 -4.61 9.74 -42.93
C VAL A 549 -4.57 8.39 -42.21
N SER A 550 -5.07 7.32 -42.83
CA SER A 550 -4.92 5.94 -42.31
C SER A 550 -3.44 5.53 -42.21
N GLY A 551 -2.63 5.87 -43.21
CA GLY A 551 -1.17 5.66 -43.18
C GLY A 551 -0.48 6.49 -42.10
N LEU A 552 -0.79 7.80 -42.03
CA LEU A 552 -0.20 8.71 -41.04
C LEU A 552 -0.56 8.32 -39.61
N SER A 553 -1.82 7.96 -39.34
CA SER A 553 -2.29 7.53 -38.02
C SER A 553 -1.69 6.19 -37.60
N THR A 554 -1.54 5.25 -38.55
CA THR A 554 -0.83 3.98 -38.36
C THR A 554 0.64 4.21 -37.98
N VAL A 555 1.36 5.11 -38.68
CA VAL A 555 2.74 5.46 -38.31
C VAL A 555 2.78 6.14 -36.95
N MET A 556 1.83 7.04 -36.64
CA MET A 556 1.82 7.75 -35.35
C MET A 556 1.54 6.82 -34.16
N GLY A 557 0.63 5.85 -34.29
CA GLY A 557 0.38 4.86 -33.24
C GLY A 557 1.58 3.93 -33.00
N VAL A 558 2.33 3.57 -34.05
CA VAL A 558 3.64 2.90 -33.89
C VAL A 558 4.63 3.79 -33.16
N THR A 559 4.86 5.03 -33.60
CA THR A 559 5.93 5.89 -33.04
C THR A 559 5.65 6.35 -31.61
N LEU A 560 4.38 6.56 -31.24
CA LEU A 560 3.98 6.83 -29.86
C LEU A 560 4.19 5.61 -28.96
N THR A 561 3.57 4.45 -29.28
CA THR A 561 3.64 3.28 -28.39
C THR A 561 5.04 2.65 -28.33
N ALA A 562 5.83 2.69 -29.41
CA ALA A 562 7.20 2.16 -29.40
C ALA A 562 8.10 2.90 -28.40
N ALA A 563 7.88 4.20 -28.21
CA ALA A 563 8.63 5.06 -27.29
C ALA A 563 8.29 4.85 -25.80
N ILE A 564 7.34 3.96 -25.48
CA ILE A 564 6.88 3.68 -24.12
C ILE A 564 7.50 2.35 -23.62
N GLY A 565 7.85 2.33 -22.33
CA GLY A 565 8.45 1.16 -21.67
C GLY A 565 7.41 0.11 -21.29
N GLY A 566 7.82 -1.16 -21.24
CA GLY A 566 6.94 -2.29 -20.93
C GLY A 566 6.23 -2.19 -19.58
N ALA A 567 6.86 -1.58 -18.58
CA ALA A 567 6.26 -1.32 -17.27
C ALA A 567 5.08 -0.34 -17.32
N ASP A 568 5.10 0.60 -18.27
CA ASP A 568 4.05 1.61 -18.47
C ASP A 568 2.97 1.15 -19.45
N MET A 569 3.19 0.04 -20.16
CA MET A 569 2.31 -0.48 -21.21
C MET A 569 0.84 -0.66 -20.78
N PRO A 570 0.51 -1.04 -19.53
CA PRO A 570 -0.88 -1.11 -19.07
C PRO A 570 -1.64 0.24 -19.13
N VAL A 571 -0.96 1.38 -19.04
CA VAL A 571 -1.58 2.71 -19.29
C VAL A 571 -1.90 2.89 -20.77
N VAL A 572 -1.01 2.42 -21.66
CA VAL A 572 -1.23 2.48 -23.11
C VAL A 572 -2.45 1.64 -23.52
N ILE A 573 -2.60 0.42 -22.98
CA ILE A 573 -3.77 -0.44 -23.21
C ILE A 573 -5.08 0.29 -22.87
N THR A 574 -5.10 1.06 -21.79
CA THR A 574 -6.32 1.71 -21.29
C THR A 574 -6.64 3.04 -22.01
N VAL A 575 -5.62 3.73 -22.54
CA VAL A 575 -5.80 4.85 -23.48
C VAL A 575 -6.33 4.34 -24.83
N LEU A 576 -5.79 3.24 -25.35
CA LEU A 576 -6.25 2.66 -26.61
C LEU A 576 -7.65 2.03 -26.48
N ASN A 577 -8.03 1.52 -25.30
CA ASN A 577 -9.42 1.19 -24.99
C ASN A 577 -10.33 2.42 -25.16
N SER A 578 -9.94 3.57 -24.59
CA SER A 578 -10.68 4.83 -24.72
C SER A 578 -10.85 5.22 -26.20
N TYR A 579 -9.77 5.18 -26.98
CA TYR A 579 -9.81 5.48 -28.42
C TYR A 579 -10.72 4.51 -29.21
N SER A 580 -10.75 3.23 -28.84
CA SER A 580 -11.67 2.25 -29.46
C SER A 580 -13.15 2.61 -29.23
N GLY A 581 -13.49 3.18 -28.07
CA GLY A 581 -14.83 3.70 -27.79
C GLY A 581 -15.16 4.97 -28.60
N TRP A 582 -14.22 5.90 -28.72
CA TRP A 582 -14.42 7.12 -29.52
C TRP A 582 -14.46 6.85 -31.03
N ALA A 583 -13.78 5.81 -31.51
CA ALA A 583 -13.95 5.32 -32.88
C ALA A 583 -15.39 4.81 -33.12
N LEU A 584 -15.95 4.04 -32.18
CA LEU A 584 -17.33 3.58 -32.25
C LEU A 584 -18.36 4.73 -32.14
N CYS A 585 -18.04 5.83 -31.44
CA CYS A 585 -18.83 7.06 -31.52
C CYS A 585 -18.79 7.68 -32.92
N ALA A 586 -17.63 7.69 -33.58
CA ALA A 586 -17.51 8.22 -34.95
C ALA A 586 -18.32 7.35 -35.93
N GLU A 587 -18.20 6.02 -35.88
CA GLU A 587 -19.06 5.12 -36.67
C GLU A 587 -20.56 5.35 -36.35
N GLY A 588 -20.92 5.57 -35.09
CA GLY A 588 -22.29 5.89 -34.69
C GLY A 588 -22.83 7.22 -35.20
N PHE A 589 -22.00 8.25 -35.33
CA PHE A 589 -22.38 9.53 -35.95
C PHE A 589 -22.36 9.47 -37.48
N LEU A 590 -21.60 8.55 -38.06
CA LEU A 590 -21.53 8.31 -39.51
C LEU A 590 -22.76 7.57 -40.02
N LEU A 591 -23.23 6.58 -39.24
CA LEU A 591 -24.32 5.65 -39.59
C LEU A 591 -25.68 5.99 -38.91
N ASP A 592 -25.82 7.21 -38.37
CA ASP A 592 -26.98 7.68 -37.56
C ASP A 592 -27.48 6.66 -36.51
N ASN A 593 -26.54 6.02 -35.80
CA ASN A 593 -26.81 4.86 -34.96
C ASN A 593 -26.68 5.17 -33.46
N ASN A 594 -27.83 5.38 -32.83
CA ASN A 594 -27.96 5.64 -31.38
C ASN A 594 -27.33 4.56 -30.48
N LEU A 595 -27.31 3.29 -30.88
CA LEU A 595 -26.68 2.24 -30.07
C LEU A 595 -25.15 2.39 -30.07
N MET A 596 -24.57 2.68 -31.23
CA MET A 596 -23.11 2.81 -31.39
C MET A 596 -22.58 4.05 -30.67
N THR A 597 -23.29 5.17 -30.70
CA THR A 597 -22.89 6.38 -29.94
C THR A 597 -22.96 6.16 -28.42
N ILE A 598 -24.02 5.50 -27.91
CA ILE A 598 -24.15 5.15 -26.48
C ILE A 598 -23.03 4.20 -26.03
N VAL A 599 -22.80 3.10 -26.76
CA VAL A 599 -21.78 2.10 -26.39
C VAL A 599 -20.37 2.66 -26.55
N GLY A 600 -20.12 3.46 -27.59
CA GLY A 600 -18.83 4.12 -27.81
C GLY A 600 -18.46 5.08 -26.68
N ALA A 601 -19.41 5.93 -26.24
CA ALA A 601 -19.17 6.89 -25.16
C ALA A 601 -18.94 6.19 -23.81
N LEU A 602 -19.63 5.07 -23.58
CA LEU A 602 -19.50 4.21 -22.41
C LEU A 602 -18.13 3.52 -22.34
N ILE A 603 -17.63 3.00 -23.46
CA ILE A 603 -16.26 2.43 -23.56
C ILE A 603 -15.20 3.54 -23.46
N GLY A 604 -15.41 4.64 -24.19
CA GLY A 604 -14.50 5.79 -24.27
C GLY A 604 -14.22 6.41 -22.90
N SER A 605 -15.28 6.71 -22.15
CA SER A 605 -15.19 7.23 -20.78
C SER A 605 -14.58 6.22 -19.80
N SER A 606 -14.94 4.94 -19.88
CA SER A 606 -14.37 3.87 -19.05
C SER A 606 -12.85 3.75 -19.22
N GLY A 607 -12.36 3.72 -20.46
CA GLY A 607 -10.92 3.71 -20.77
C GLY A 607 -10.19 4.95 -20.25
N ALA A 608 -10.78 6.15 -20.41
CA ALA A 608 -10.20 7.40 -19.94
C ALA A 608 -10.09 7.47 -18.40
N ILE A 609 -11.15 7.07 -17.68
CA ILE A 609 -11.17 7.03 -16.22
C ILE A 609 -10.12 6.03 -15.70
N LEU A 610 -10.03 4.84 -16.31
CA LEU A 610 -9.05 3.83 -15.91
C LEU A 610 -7.61 4.29 -16.18
N SER A 611 -7.36 4.92 -17.34
CA SER A 611 -6.06 5.53 -17.67
C SER A 611 -5.64 6.57 -16.62
N TYR A 612 -6.57 7.42 -16.19
CA TYR A 612 -6.35 8.43 -15.15
C TYR A 612 -6.03 7.80 -13.78
N ILE A 613 -6.82 6.80 -13.35
CA ILE A 613 -6.59 6.10 -12.07
C ILE A 613 -5.20 5.47 -12.03
N MET A 614 -4.76 4.84 -13.13
CA MET A 614 -3.43 4.23 -13.23
C MET A 614 -2.31 5.28 -13.22
N CYS A 615 -2.48 6.39 -13.95
CA CYS A 615 -1.56 7.53 -13.91
C CYS A 615 -1.39 8.10 -12.49
N VAL A 616 -2.50 8.26 -11.75
CA VAL A 616 -2.50 8.73 -10.36
C VAL A 616 -1.82 7.74 -9.42
N ALA A 617 -2.12 6.44 -9.52
CA ALA A 617 -1.47 5.40 -8.72
C ALA A 617 0.07 5.35 -8.94
N MET A 618 0.51 5.59 -10.19
CA MET A 618 1.93 5.65 -10.56
C MET A 618 2.59 7.01 -10.28
N ASN A 619 1.87 8.02 -9.78
CA ASN A 619 2.33 9.41 -9.62
C ASN A 619 3.01 9.96 -10.89
N ARG A 620 2.36 9.76 -12.05
CA ARG A 620 2.82 10.29 -13.35
C ARG A 620 1.62 10.86 -14.11
N SER A 621 1.80 12.03 -14.73
CA SER A 621 0.77 12.58 -15.61
C SER A 621 0.66 11.78 -16.91
N LEU A 622 -0.54 11.70 -17.49
CA LEU A 622 -0.77 11.00 -18.76
C LEU A 622 0.15 11.49 -19.91
N PRO A 623 0.41 12.81 -20.09
CA PRO A 623 1.39 13.28 -21.07
C PRO A 623 2.81 12.77 -20.80
N ASN A 624 3.25 12.67 -19.54
CA ASN A 624 4.58 12.14 -19.21
C ASN A 624 4.71 10.65 -19.53
N VAL A 625 3.61 9.88 -19.47
CA VAL A 625 3.62 8.47 -19.90
C VAL A 625 3.65 8.37 -21.42
N ILE A 626 2.70 9.01 -22.12
CA ILE A 626 2.54 8.89 -23.58
C ILE A 626 3.70 9.51 -24.37
N LEU A 627 4.27 10.63 -23.90
CA LEU A 627 5.43 11.27 -24.54
C LEU A 627 6.78 10.67 -24.07
N GLY A 628 6.75 9.59 -23.26
CA GLY A 628 7.95 8.92 -22.76
C GLY A 628 8.87 9.83 -21.96
N GLY A 629 8.31 10.60 -21.04
CA GLY A 629 9.02 11.47 -20.09
C GLY A 629 9.51 10.69 -18.87
N TYR A 630 10.72 11.01 -18.43
CA TYR A 630 11.40 10.32 -17.32
C TYR A 630 11.01 10.92 -15.95
N GLY A 631 10.79 10.07 -14.95
CA GLY A 631 10.46 10.48 -13.57
C GLY A 631 8.96 10.58 -13.25
N THR A 632 8.68 10.87 -11.97
CA THR A 632 7.33 11.15 -11.43
C THR A 632 7.08 12.65 -11.33
N THR A 633 5.80 13.05 -11.27
CA THR A 633 5.41 14.46 -11.16
C THR A 633 5.94 15.19 -9.92
N SER A 634 6.45 14.46 -8.92
CA SER A 634 7.07 15.01 -7.71
C SER A 634 8.61 14.97 -7.69
N THR A 635 9.29 14.58 -8.78
CA THR A 635 10.77 14.53 -8.81
C THR A 635 11.41 15.88 -9.10
N LEU A 636 11.69 16.65 -8.04
CA LEU A 636 12.42 17.94 -8.07
C LEU A 636 13.94 17.78 -8.35
N GLY A 637 14.30 17.18 -9.50
CA GLY A 637 15.65 17.22 -10.11
C GLY A 637 16.84 16.67 -9.31
N GLY A 638 16.64 16.20 -8.08
CA GLY A 638 17.69 15.79 -7.17
C GLY A 638 18.26 14.39 -7.46
N LYS A 639 19.47 14.13 -6.94
CA LYS A 639 20.00 12.76 -6.84
C LYS A 639 19.09 11.93 -5.92
N PRO A 640 18.81 10.65 -6.23
CA PRO A 640 18.20 9.73 -5.29
C PRO A 640 19.01 9.66 -3.98
N MET A 641 18.33 9.45 -2.86
CA MET A 641 18.98 9.19 -1.57
C MET A 641 19.75 7.87 -1.65
N GLU A 642 20.97 7.84 -1.11
CA GLU A 642 21.78 6.62 -1.08
C GLU A 642 21.16 5.56 -0.17
N ILE A 643 21.34 4.28 -0.52
CA ILE A 643 20.84 3.15 0.27
C ILE A 643 21.77 2.97 1.47
N VAL A 644 21.22 3.12 2.68
CA VAL A 644 21.98 3.02 3.95
C VAL A 644 21.57 1.75 4.71
N GLY A 645 22.58 1.03 5.24
CA GLY A 645 22.40 -0.17 6.04
C GLY A 645 22.77 -1.47 5.30
N THR A 646 22.41 -2.60 5.88
CA THR A 646 22.62 -3.95 5.34
C THR A 646 21.30 -4.72 5.33
N HIS A 647 21.11 -5.62 4.37
CA HIS A 647 19.97 -6.52 4.41
C HIS A 647 20.15 -7.60 5.50
N THR A 648 19.04 -8.08 6.07
CA THR A 648 19.04 -9.27 6.93
C THR A 648 18.63 -10.46 6.07
N GLU A 649 19.53 -11.42 5.90
CA GLU A 649 19.23 -12.70 5.25
C GLU A 649 18.73 -13.71 6.30
N VAL A 650 17.75 -14.53 5.92
CA VAL A 650 17.21 -15.63 6.73
C VAL A 650 17.01 -16.86 5.86
N ASN A 651 17.18 -18.05 6.44
CA ASN A 651 16.99 -19.31 5.74
C ASN A 651 15.53 -19.79 5.77
N VAL A 652 15.25 -20.93 5.12
CA VAL A 652 13.91 -21.51 5.03
C VAL A 652 13.37 -21.91 6.41
N ASP A 653 14.19 -22.52 7.27
CA ASP A 653 13.77 -22.98 8.61
C ASP A 653 13.37 -21.80 9.51
N GLN A 654 14.20 -20.75 9.56
CA GLN A 654 13.91 -19.50 10.26
C GLN A 654 12.63 -18.84 9.75
N THR A 655 12.42 -18.84 8.42
CA THR A 655 11.21 -18.30 7.80
C THR A 655 9.97 -19.11 8.20
N ILE A 656 10.07 -20.44 8.24
CA ILE A 656 9.01 -21.34 8.69
C ILE A 656 8.66 -21.10 10.16
N ASP A 657 9.65 -20.92 11.04
CA ASP A 657 9.41 -20.69 12.47
C ASP A 657 8.75 -19.32 12.72
N ILE A 658 9.17 -18.26 12.02
CA ILE A 658 8.48 -16.95 12.04
C ILE A 658 7.01 -17.08 11.58
N ILE A 659 6.73 -17.92 10.57
CA ILE A 659 5.35 -18.20 10.12
C ILE A 659 4.55 -19.02 11.15
N LYS A 660 5.18 -19.93 11.89
CA LYS A 660 4.54 -20.67 13.01
C LYS A 660 4.16 -19.74 14.16
N GLU A 661 5.00 -18.77 14.50
CA GLU A 661 4.71 -17.77 15.55
C GLU A 661 3.65 -16.74 15.12
N ALA A 662 3.61 -16.38 13.83
CA ALA A 662 2.68 -15.36 13.32
C ALA A 662 1.20 -15.81 13.33
N ASN A 663 0.35 -15.09 14.08
CA ASN A 663 -1.10 -15.32 14.11
C ASN A 663 -1.89 -14.54 13.05
N ASN A 664 -1.30 -13.47 12.50
CA ASN A 664 -1.91 -12.63 11.47
C ASN A 664 -0.86 -12.32 10.39
N ILE A 665 -1.09 -12.80 9.18
CA ILE A 665 -0.13 -12.80 8.07
C ILE A 665 -0.73 -12.00 6.91
N ILE A 666 0.04 -11.06 6.36
CA ILE A 666 -0.31 -10.31 5.15
C ILE A 666 0.71 -10.66 4.07
N ILE A 667 0.23 -11.12 2.92
CA ILE A 667 1.06 -11.42 1.74
C ILE A 667 0.84 -10.32 0.70
N THR A 668 1.92 -9.70 0.24
CA THR A 668 1.96 -8.64 -0.80
C THR A 668 2.51 -9.20 -2.12
N PRO A 669 1.68 -9.84 -2.97
CA PRO A 669 2.14 -10.42 -4.23
C PRO A 669 2.51 -9.32 -5.25
N GLY A 670 3.77 -9.35 -5.72
CA GLY A 670 4.22 -8.61 -6.91
C GLY A 670 4.22 -9.47 -8.18
N TRP A 671 4.47 -8.87 -9.34
CA TRP A 671 4.46 -9.55 -10.65
C TRP A 671 5.35 -10.81 -10.69
N GLY A 672 6.51 -10.79 -10.03
CA GLY A 672 7.43 -11.94 -9.98
C GLY A 672 6.81 -13.24 -9.43
N LEU A 673 5.84 -13.15 -8.52
CA LEU A 673 5.11 -14.33 -8.00
C LEU A 673 4.26 -14.98 -9.10
N CYS A 674 3.57 -14.16 -9.91
CA CYS A 674 2.77 -14.63 -11.03
C CYS A 674 3.63 -15.15 -12.19
N ALA A 675 4.74 -14.45 -12.49
CA ALA A 675 5.69 -14.84 -13.53
C ALA A 675 6.38 -16.19 -13.23
N ALA A 676 6.66 -16.48 -11.95
CA ALA A 676 7.16 -17.77 -11.49
C ALA A 676 6.07 -18.86 -11.35
N LYS A 677 4.81 -18.56 -11.71
CA LYS A 677 3.61 -19.37 -11.46
C LYS A 677 3.44 -19.84 -10.00
N ALA A 678 4.01 -19.10 -9.04
CA ALA A 678 4.08 -19.47 -7.63
C ALA A 678 2.75 -19.25 -6.85
N GLN A 679 1.70 -18.73 -7.50
CA GLN A 679 0.38 -18.54 -6.88
C GLN A 679 -0.25 -19.83 -6.34
N TYR A 680 0.03 -20.99 -6.93
CA TYR A 680 -0.56 -22.27 -6.51
C TYR A 680 -0.05 -22.74 -5.14
N PRO A 681 1.27 -22.98 -4.92
CA PRO A 681 1.77 -23.36 -3.60
C PRO A 681 1.53 -22.29 -2.52
N ILE A 682 1.47 -21.00 -2.89
CA ILE A 682 1.09 -19.94 -1.97
C ILE A 682 -0.40 -20.05 -1.58
N ALA A 683 -1.31 -20.41 -2.48
CA ALA A 683 -2.71 -20.65 -2.14
C ALA A 683 -2.88 -21.85 -1.20
N ASP A 684 -2.16 -22.95 -1.43
CA ASP A 684 -2.16 -24.13 -0.56
C ASP A 684 -1.56 -23.84 0.81
N MET A 685 -0.47 -23.05 0.88
CA MET A 685 0.09 -22.56 2.14
C MET A 685 -0.92 -21.68 2.90
N VAL A 686 -1.60 -20.75 2.21
CA VAL A 686 -2.65 -19.91 2.80
C VAL A 686 -3.83 -20.76 3.32
N LYS A 687 -4.16 -21.88 2.66
CA LYS A 687 -5.17 -22.84 3.10
C LYS A 687 -4.73 -23.57 4.37
N MET A 688 -3.54 -24.18 4.37
CA MET A 688 -2.98 -24.89 5.54
C MET A 688 -2.87 -24.00 6.78
N LEU A 689 -2.41 -22.75 6.62
CA LEU A 689 -2.31 -21.80 7.72
C LEU A 689 -3.68 -21.39 8.28
N LYS A 690 -4.72 -21.30 7.43
CA LYS A 690 -6.11 -21.05 7.87
C LYS A 690 -6.75 -22.26 8.55
N GLU A 691 -6.41 -23.47 8.13
CA GLU A 691 -6.82 -24.71 8.80
C GLU A 691 -6.20 -24.82 10.21
N GLN A 692 -5.03 -24.21 10.42
CA GLN A 692 -4.42 -23.98 11.74
C GLN A 692 -5.00 -22.77 12.51
N GLY A 693 -6.08 -22.15 12.03
CA GLY A 693 -6.74 -21.01 12.68
C GLY A 693 -6.07 -19.64 12.49
N LYS A 694 -5.01 -19.52 11.69
CA LYS A 694 -4.30 -18.24 11.49
C LYS A 694 -5.05 -17.29 10.57
N THR A 695 -5.00 -15.98 10.87
CA THR A 695 -5.61 -14.94 10.04
C THR A 695 -4.69 -14.59 8.86
N VAL A 696 -4.87 -15.23 7.71
CA VAL A 696 -4.04 -14.99 6.51
C VAL A 696 -4.78 -14.17 5.45
N ARG A 697 -4.19 -13.04 5.06
CA ARG A 697 -4.75 -12.03 4.15
C ARG A 697 -3.79 -11.75 2.99
N LEU A 698 -4.36 -11.37 1.84
CA LEU A 698 -3.62 -10.90 0.66
C LEU A 698 -3.85 -9.39 0.53
N MET A 699 -2.78 -8.62 0.38
CA MET A 699 -2.85 -7.18 0.14
C MET A 699 -2.61 -6.89 -1.34
N LYS A 700 -3.57 -6.21 -1.98
CA LYS A 700 -3.28 -5.52 -3.23
C LYS A 700 -2.32 -4.37 -2.96
N CYS A 701 -1.14 -4.44 -3.59
CA CYS A 701 -0.56 -3.23 -4.15
C CYS A 701 -1.45 -2.79 -5.34
N VAL A 702 -1.57 -1.47 -5.54
CA VAL A 702 -2.27 -0.82 -6.64
C VAL A 702 -1.24 -0.06 -7.46
#